data_AF-A0A3D4XSD2-F1
#
_entry.id   AF-A0A3D4XSD2-F1
#
_cell.length_a   1.000
_cell.length_b   1.000
_cell.length_c   1.000
_cell.angle_alpha   90.00
_cell.angle_beta   90.00
_cell.angle_gamma   90.00
#
_symmetry.space_group_name_H-M   'P 1'
#
loop_
_entity.id
_entity.type
_entity.pdbx_description
1 polymer ?
#
loop_
_entity_poly.entity_id
_entity_poly.type
_entity_poly.pdbx_seq_one_letter_code
_entity_poly.pdbx_strand_id
1 'polypeptide(L)'
;MIVNFVSECEKNALSKTARVLDGFANRIGEKTWQSVMTADGLQVVKQQLRRIATKNTAVLCYALRDQLDTEWFWIVGNHRKFIAPSKTHAQDYINVPRDATWQFLPLIKSITALAALFHDVGKAAACFQETHFVNGTAHEPLRHEWVSCLVFNAFVNGAQTDQQWLERFISGEIETDHLLSTVANNPVQRPFKHLPPVACLINWLILSHHRLPLPQNDWRSKAPPKDFTQLLSAITADFGYRHESTTTSPALHFPHGLLSQQPKWQAEVKKWALKLHHCHALASQMLEDDTWRLALHHARLALMLSDHASLLQTPDAKYDIFKPVNKHTGDKTTALEVHIQAVLENVLKFVHVLPEFESQLPCVHETLEMKKAPLCATSAWQEKAVSAIKTWRETSAITSKHYGFFAVNMATDTQAKLAANAAMLRALSPDFKSLRGVFALGSANLTLQTGEQYRKHLGLDNLELAIVTGTKIPTGLYKSAQALSEQLSMESLLNDEVDFDGNIFEGNTAAFFNDARDKKFLYAPVLACTIDSFICATQTAQGHHHILPSLRLMSSDLVLEDIEQLDGDALIALGRLIHLAGMLGRKVILSSSQLTPELAEGYFSAYQSGWQIFSRSRGSEATVGCAWVNDATTQIQTLPHTKESHLLFREHHNAFIENNVTDDAPLPVRHQREEIVLDNFHSKSLVNAVYYQHIRRATLHPRGDKKISFGLLNMASTHACIEAAEFLMQYEWPDDTDIKILLHHPQQTLLMRNEQEQYLDDVLYQGTIHRAIENPIIAKQLETSTAEHVIYLVVTNVHSALKRDYAFDWSILSPSSCLSSAQLAVHTLTAYDKKGAENLAGWLNSCWFLTALPQVLTPFTPHDKTAKCHLLPLKDHAWQFIEKDPHGKFVNMEGNQRIEMRHLSQHYANRLWLSTDYTHAIDKLAAKTSTTASDIALRYSEMALPSEAQNGLVYCSTFGMMAKKTAASLIVC
;
A
#
# COMPACT_ATOMS: atom_id res chain seq x y z
N MET A 1 23.25 -23.25 23.93
CA MET A 1 23.84 -22.02 24.50
C MET A 1 23.20 -21.74 25.86
N ILE A 2 23.93 -21.20 26.83
CA ILE A 2 23.35 -20.76 28.12
C ILE A 2 22.75 -19.38 27.90
N VAL A 3 21.43 -19.28 27.98
CA VAL A 3 20.68 -18.04 27.75
C VAL A 3 20.09 -17.55 29.05
N ASN A 4 20.17 -16.23 29.25
CA ASN A 4 19.59 -15.51 30.36
C ASN A 4 18.48 -14.59 29.86
N PHE A 5 17.40 -14.51 30.63
CA PHE A 5 16.31 -13.56 30.45
C PHE A 5 16.23 -12.64 31.65
N VAL A 6 16.15 -11.33 31.42
CA VAL A 6 15.95 -10.32 32.46
C VAL A 6 14.66 -9.57 32.14
N SER A 7 13.73 -9.54 33.09
CA SER A 7 12.48 -8.81 32.94
C SER A 7 12.52 -7.49 33.69
N GLU A 8 12.16 -6.39 33.02
CA GLU A 8 11.77 -5.12 33.65
C GLU A 8 10.29 -4.83 33.38
N CYS A 9 9.48 -5.89 33.30
CA CYS A 9 8.05 -5.78 33.10
C CYS A 9 7.37 -5.12 34.30
N GLU A 10 6.35 -4.31 34.02
CA GLU A 10 5.53 -3.66 35.03
C GLU A 10 4.06 -4.14 34.98
N LYS A 11 3.35 -3.98 36.10
CA LYS A 11 1.92 -4.32 36.21
C LYS A 11 1.64 -5.78 35.79
N ASN A 12 0.50 -6.01 35.14
CA ASN A 12 0.07 -7.35 34.70
C ASN A 12 1.01 -7.99 33.68
N ALA A 13 1.92 -7.23 33.04
CA ALA A 13 2.89 -7.78 32.10
C ALA A 13 3.90 -8.70 32.80
N LEU A 14 4.26 -8.42 34.05
CA LEU A 14 5.22 -9.22 34.81
C LEU A 14 4.68 -10.64 35.04
N SER A 15 3.44 -10.76 35.51
CA SER A 15 2.78 -12.05 35.74
C SER A 15 2.67 -12.89 34.45
N LYS A 16 2.26 -12.26 33.34
CA LYS A 16 2.16 -12.95 32.05
C LYS A 16 3.53 -13.41 31.53
N THR A 17 4.53 -12.53 31.62
CA THR A 17 5.92 -12.82 31.21
C THR A 17 6.52 -13.96 32.01
N ALA A 18 6.37 -13.89 33.34
CA ALA A 18 6.79 -14.93 34.27
C ALA A 18 6.22 -16.29 33.88
N ARG A 19 4.91 -16.36 33.64
CA ARG A 19 4.23 -17.61 33.26
C ARG A 19 4.81 -18.23 31.98
N VAL A 20 5.20 -17.42 31.00
CA VAL A 20 5.86 -17.92 29.78
C VAL A 20 7.27 -18.38 30.11
N LEU A 21 8.11 -17.54 30.72
CA LEU A 21 9.51 -17.86 31.00
C LEU A 21 9.68 -19.04 31.94
N ASP A 22 8.84 -19.18 32.96
CA ASP A 22 8.84 -20.32 33.90
C ASP A 22 8.56 -21.65 33.18
N GLY A 23 7.93 -21.63 31.99
CA GLY A 23 7.71 -22.82 31.17
C GLY A 23 8.92 -23.26 30.33
N PHE A 24 9.91 -22.38 30.13
CA PHE A 24 11.08 -22.64 29.26
C PHE A 24 12.44 -22.52 29.96
N ALA A 25 12.50 -21.82 31.07
CA ALA A 25 13.75 -21.49 31.75
C ALA A 25 13.61 -21.53 33.27
N ASN A 26 14.70 -21.88 33.94
CA ASN A 26 14.73 -21.91 35.40
C ASN A 26 14.84 -20.48 35.93
N ARG A 27 13.95 -20.13 36.84
CA ARG A 27 14.02 -18.83 37.52
C ARG A 27 15.20 -18.82 38.49
N ILE A 28 16.12 -17.88 38.29
CA ILE A 28 17.34 -17.71 39.10
C ILE A 28 17.32 -16.44 39.96
N GLY A 29 16.28 -15.60 39.81
CA GLY A 29 16.00 -14.44 40.64
C GLY A 29 14.58 -13.93 40.42
N GLU A 30 14.17 -12.86 41.12
CA GLU A 30 12.79 -12.37 41.05
C GLU A 30 12.34 -12.02 39.62
N LYS A 31 13.24 -11.46 38.82
CA LYS A 31 13.01 -11.08 37.43
C LYS A 31 14.04 -11.65 36.47
N THR A 32 14.70 -12.75 36.83
CA THR A 32 15.76 -13.35 36.02
C THR A 32 15.58 -14.85 35.85
N TRP A 33 15.79 -15.33 34.63
CA TRP A 33 15.68 -16.73 34.26
C TRP A 33 16.91 -17.16 33.46
N GLN A 34 17.30 -18.43 33.58
CA GLN A 34 18.42 -19.00 32.85
C GLN A 34 18.09 -20.43 32.39
N SER A 35 18.51 -20.77 31.17
CA SER A 35 18.36 -22.13 30.63
C SER A 35 19.41 -22.44 29.58
N VAL A 36 19.59 -23.72 29.28
CA VAL A 36 20.34 -24.18 28.11
C VAL A 36 19.34 -24.46 27.00
N MET A 37 19.44 -23.73 25.89
CA MET A 37 18.47 -23.83 24.78
C MET A 37 19.14 -23.77 23.41
N THR A 38 18.43 -24.34 22.41
CA THR A 38 18.75 -24.26 20.98
C THR A 38 18.31 -22.91 20.40
N ALA A 39 18.76 -22.57 19.19
CA ALA A 39 18.29 -21.38 18.48
C ALA A 39 16.77 -21.43 18.25
N ASP A 40 16.26 -22.58 17.80
CA ASP A 40 14.82 -22.80 17.59
C ASP A 40 14.02 -22.63 18.89
N GLY A 41 14.53 -23.19 20.00
CA GLY A 41 13.91 -23.01 21.31
C GLY A 41 13.85 -21.54 21.74
N LEU A 42 14.92 -20.78 21.47
CA LEU A 42 14.95 -19.35 21.75
C LEU A 42 13.94 -18.56 20.90
N GLN A 43 13.78 -18.93 19.63
CA GLN A 43 12.82 -18.32 18.73
C GLN A 43 11.37 -18.58 19.19
N VAL A 44 11.06 -19.80 19.66
CA VAL A 44 9.75 -20.11 20.24
C VAL A 44 9.47 -19.26 21.48
N VAL A 45 10.45 -19.08 22.38
CA VAL A 45 10.29 -18.21 23.55
C VAL A 45 10.04 -16.76 23.14
N LYS A 46 10.82 -16.24 22.17
CA LYS A 46 10.65 -14.89 21.60
C LYS A 46 9.23 -14.71 21.05
N GLN A 47 8.74 -15.67 20.28
CA GLN A 47 7.39 -15.66 19.69
C GLN A 47 6.30 -15.65 20.76
N GLN A 48 6.41 -16.51 21.79
CA GLN A 48 5.42 -16.55 22.87
C GLN A 48 5.42 -15.28 23.71
N LEU A 49 6.59 -14.75 24.07
CA LEU A 49 6.71 -13.50 24.80
C LEU A 49 6.16 -12.32 24.00
N ARG A 50 6.42 -12.27 22.69
CA ARG A 50 5.81 -11.25 21.82
C ARG A 50 4.30 -11.38 21.88
N ARG A 51 3.68 -12.53 21.58
CA ARG A 51 2.21 -12.69 21.58
C ARG A 51 1.48 -12.16 22.84
N ILE A 52 2.13 -12.18 24.01
CA ILE A 52 1.55 -11.68 25.27
C ILE A 52 2.02 -10.27 25.67
N ALA A 53 2.95 -9.68 24.93
CA ALA A 53 3.59 -8.42 25.29
C ALA A 53 2.62 -7.24 25.20
N THR A 54 2.70 -6.36 26.19
CA THR A 54 1.94 -5.11 26.28
C THR A 54 2.92 -3.94 26.36
N LYS A 55 2.44 -2.69 26.42
CA LYS A 55 3.29 -1.50 26.63
C LYS A 55 4.18 -1.56 27.88
N ASN A 56 3.81 -2.39 28.87
CA ASN A 56 4.57 -2.57 30.11
C ASN A 56 5.48 -3.81 30.09
N THR A 57 5.52 -4.57 28.99
CA THR A 57 6.43 -5.70 28.85
C THR A 57 7.81 -5.17 28.49
N ALA A 58 8.85 -5.67 29.14
CA ALA A 58 10.25 -5.38 28.83
C ALA A 58 11.06 -6.60 29.25
N VAL A 59 11.55 -7.37 28.29
CA VAL A 59 12.33 -8.59 28.54
C VAL A 59 13.58 -8.57 27.68
N LEU A 60 14.76 -8.58 28.30
CA LEU A 60 16.05 -8.69 27.66
C LEU A 60 16.49 -10.15 27.62
N CYS A 61 16.96 -10.61 26.46
CA CYS A 61 17.56 -11.92 26.26
C CYS A 61 19.04 -11.78 25.86
N TYR A 62 19.94 -12.46 26.58
CA TYR A 62 21.37 -12.52 26.26
C TYR A 62 21.95 -13.90 26.59
N ALA A 63 23.00 -14.34 25.90
CA ALA A 63 23.78 -15.52 26.28
C ALA A 63 25.16 -15.14 26.78
N LEU A 64 25.75 -16.00 27.60
CA LEU A 64 27.16 -15.93 27.97
C LEU A 64 27.93 -16.84 27.01
N ARG A 65 28.90 -16.27 26.27
CA ARG A 65 29.81 -17.06 25.41
C ARG A 65 31.07 -17.48 26.13
N ASP A 66 31.62 -16.60 26.97
CA ASP A 66 32.82 -16.83 27.80
C ASP A 66 32.70 -16.07 29.14
N GLN A 67 33.65 -16.23 30.08
CA GLN A 67 33.58 -15.63 31.43
C GLN A 67 33.40 -14.09 31.45
N LEU A 68 33.70 -13.40 30.34
CA LEU A 68 33.60 -11.94 30.24
C LEU A 68 32.78 -11.44 29.02
N ASP A 69 32.36 -12.34 28.12
CA ASP A 69 31.66 -11.94 26.88
C ASP A 69 30.17 -12.30 26.94
N THR A 70 29.36 -11.25 26.99
CA THR A 70 27.89 -11.32 26.96
C THR A 70 27.38 -10.98 25.56
N GLU A 71 26.61 -11.89 24.96
CA GLU A 71 26.05 -11.74 23.63
C GLU A 71 24.53 -11.46 23.71
N TRP A 72 24.08 -10.32 23.19
CA TRP A 72 22.71 -9.79 23.34
C TRP A 72 21.75 -10.21 22.21
N PHE A 73 20.83 -11.14 22.43
CA PHE A 73 19.98 -11.62 21.33
C PHE A 73 18.91 -10.62 20.90
N TRP A 74 18.02 -10.26 21.83
CA TRP A 74 16.85 -9.42 21.53
C TRP A 74 16.22 -8.85 22.81
N ILE A 75 15.37 -7.84 22.64
CA ILE A 75 14.47 -7.35 23.69
C ILE A 75 13.03 -7.48 23.18
N VAL A 76 12.13 -7.95 24.04
CA VAL A 76 10.68 -7.94 23.79
C VAL A 76 10.04 -6.82 24.62
N GLY A 77 9.38 -5.88 23.93
CA GLY A 77 8.63 -4.79 24.54
C GLY A 77 9.41 -3.48 24.67
N ASN A 78 9.38 -2.84 25.85
CA ASN A 78 9.95 -1.51 26.06
C ASN A 78 11.48 -1.54 26.23
N HIS A 79 12.18 -1.25 25.14
CA HIS A 79 13.64 -1.19 25.07
C HIS A 79 14.27 -0.14 25.99
N ARG A 80 13.55 0.95 26.30
CA ARG A 80 14.08 2.06 27.11
C ARG A 80 14.45 1.66 28.54
N LYS A 81 13.94 0.53 29.03
CA LYS A 81 14.26 -0.01 30.36
C LYS A 81 15.69 -0.56 30.46
N PHE A 82 16.30 -0.94 29.33
CA PHE A 82 17.61 -1.60 29.30
C PHE A 82 18.72 -0.74 28.68
N ILE A 83 18.39 0.44 28.16
CA ILE A 83 19.34 1.41 27.62
C ILE A 83 19.56 2.48 28.70
N ALA A 84 20.83 2.80 29.01
CA ALA A 84 21.20 3.74 30.07
C ALA A 84 20.38 5.05 30.03
N PRO A 85 20.04 5.65 31.19
CA PRO A 85 19.14 6.79 31.24
C PRO A 85 19.82 8.02 30.60
N SER A 86 19.43 8.34 29.37
CA SER A 86 19.36 9.74 28.96
C SER A 86 18.51 10.45 30.02
N LYS A 87 19.07 11.44 30.72
CA LYS A 87 18.38 12.24 31.72
C LYS A 87 17.15 12.90 31.08
N THR A 88 15.98 12.30 31.19
CA THR A 88 14.70 12.96 30.95
C THR A 88 13.97 13.11 32.27
N HIS A 89 13.72 14.37 32.64
CA HIS A 89 12.98 14.76 33.83
C HIS A 89 11.57 14.17 33.84
N ALA A 90 11.21 13.59 34.98
CA ALA A 90 9.86 13.15 35.31
C ALA A 90 8.94 14.37 35.52
N GLN A 91 8.26 14.76 34.45
CA GLN A 91 7.06 15.61 34.48
C GLN A 91 6.24 15.23 33.24
N ASP A 92 5.75 13.98 33.27
CA ASP A 92 4.75 13.47 32.34
C ASP A 92 3.42 13.49 33.08
N TYR A 93 2.61 14.51 32.81
CA TYR A 93 1.14 14.50 32.80
C TYR A 93 0.75 15.97 32.58
N ILE A 94 -0.02 16.23 31.52
CA ILE A 94 -0.61 17.52 31.10
C ILE A 94 0.16 18.28 30.00
N ASN A 95 -0.40 18.17 28.79
CA ASN A 95 -0.45 19.14 27.68
C ASN A 95 0.83 19.60 26.96
N VAL A 96 0.73 19.50 25.63
CA VAL A 96 1.59 20.00 24.52
C VAL A 96 2.56 18.93 23.96
N PRO A 97 2.48 18.60 22.65
CA PRO A 97 3.52 17.82 21.99
C PRO A 97 4.85 18.58 22.07
N ARG A 98 5.88 17.97 22.67
CA ARG A 98 7.22 18.58 22.83
C ARG A 98 7.95 18.90 21.52
N ASP A 99 7.44 18.46 20.37
CA ASP A 99 8.04 18.78 19.07
C ASP A 99 7.60 20.18 18.64
N ALA A 100 8.47 21.17 18.89
CA ALA A 100 8.34 22.55 18.42
C ALA A 100 8.21 22.67 16.88
N THR A 101 8.40 21.56 16.15
CA THR A 101 8.31 21.44 14.69
C THR A 101 6.87 21.42 14.16
N TRP A 102 5.85 21.18 15.00
CA TRP A 102 4.43 21.17 14.60
C TRP A 102 3.74 22.53 14.76
N GLN A 103 4.33 23.58 14.16
CA GLN A 103 3.88 24.97 14.30
C GLN A 103 2.42 25.21 13.88
N PHE A 104 1.95 24.54 12.82
CA PHE A 104 0.58 24.71 12.30
C PHE A 104 -0.45 23.80 12.96
N LEU A 105 -0.09 22.99 13.96
CA LEU A 105 -1.01 22.05 14.60
C LEU A 105 -2.26 22.73 15.22
N PRO A 106 -2.16 23.88 15.92
CA PRO A 106 -3.34 24.58 16.42
C PRO A 106 -4.28 25.06 15.29
N LEU A 107 -3.71 25.48 14.16
CA LEU A 107 -4.45 25.92 12.99
C LEU A 107 -5.17 24.75 12.32
N ILE A 108 -4.46 23.64 12.05
CA ILE A 108 -5.04 22.40 11.51
C ILE A 108 -6.19 21.94 12.40
N LYS A 109 -6.00 21.94 13.73
CA LYS A 109 -7.03 21.55 14.69
C LYS A 109 -8.27 22.42 14.59
N SER A 110 -8.10 23.74 14.45
CA SER A 110 -9.21 24.69 14.42
C SER A 110 -9.99 24.65 13.10
N ILE A 111 -9.28 24.56 11.97
CA ILE A 111 -9.87 24.38 10.63
C ILE A 111 -10.66 23.06 10.57
N THR A 112 -10.08 21.95 11.04
CA THR A 112 -10.73 20.64 11.00
C THR A 112 -11.93 20.56 11.93
N ALA A 113 -11.86 21.20 13.12
CA ALA A 113 -12.98 21.25 14.06
C ALA A 113 -14.19 22.01 13.47
N LEU A 114 -13.95 23.15 12.80
CA LEU A 114 -15.01 23.86 12.10
C LEU A 114 -15.55 23.05 10.93
N ALA A 115 -14.70 22.38 10.14
CA ALA A 115 -15.18 21.49 9.09
C ALA A 115 -16.07 20.36 9.65
N ALA A 116 -15.68 19.73 10.76
CA ALA A 116 -16.45 18.68 11.43
C ALA A 116 -17.84 19.16 11.90
N LEU A 117 -17.94 20.38 12.42
CA LEU A 117 -19.21 20.97 12.85
C LEU A 117 -20.21 21.20 11.71
N PHE A 118 -19.73 21.29 10.46
CA PHE A 118 -20.54 21.61 9.28
C PHE A 118 -20.64 20.47 8.25
N HIS A 119 -19.77 19.45 8.29
CA HIS A 119 -19.63 18.45 7.20
C HIS A 119 -20.94 17.78 6.77
N ASP A 120 -21.79 17.47 7.75
CA ASP A 120 -23.04 16.72 7.59
C ASP A 120 -24.31 17.54 7.84
N VAL A 121 -24.21 18.86 7.97
CA VAL A 121 -25.38 19.73 8.21
C VAL A 121 -26.40 19.63 7.07
N GLY A 122 -25.94 19.36 5.85
CA GLY A 122 -26.79 19.12 4.68
C GLY A 122 -27.75 17.92 4.83
N LYS A 123 -27.46 16.97 5.72
CA LYS A 123 -28.36 15.85 6.03
C LYS A 123 -29.67 16.31 6.67
N ALA A 124 -29.73 17.53 7.21
CA ALA A 124 -30.97 18.11 7.73
C ALA A 124 -31.99 18.50 6.63
N ALA A 125 -31.60 18.49 5.35
CA ALA A 125 -32.50 18.80 4.25
C ALA A 125 -33.53 17.70 4.02
N ALA A 126 -34.76 18.09 3.66
CA ALA A 126 -35.87 17.18 3.40
C ALA A 126 -35.54 16.14 2.33
N CYS A 127 -34.83 16.53 1.26
CA CYS A 127 -34.43 15.62 0.19
C CYS A 127 -33.52 14.47 0.68
N PHE A 128 -32.70 14.68 1.71
CA PHE A 128 -31.90 13.63 2.33
C PHE A 128 -32.79 12.72 3.19
N GLN A 129 -33.59 13.35 4.06
CA GLN A 129 -34.45 12.65 5.01
C GLN A 129 -35.47 11.77 4.28
N GLU A 130 -36.20 12.29 3.30
CA GLU A 130 -37.22 11.56 2.54
C GLU A 130 -36.64 10.36 1.78
N THR A 131 -35.44 10.50 1.19
CA THR A 131 -34.77 9.42 0.47
C THR A 131 -34.43 8.26 1.39
N HIS A 132 -33.87 8.54 2.57
CA HIS A 132 -33.49 7.50 3.52
C HIS A 132 -34.67 6.90 4.32
N PHE A 133 -35.76 7.65 4.52
CA PHE A 133 -36.92 7.19 5.31
C PHE A 133 -38.06 6.60 4.50
N VAL A 134 -38.29 7.07 3.27
CA VAL A 134 -39.48 6.71 2.49
C VAL A 134 -39.16 5.70 1.39
N ASN A 135 -38.02 5.86 0.71
CA ASN A 135 -37.63 5.03 -0.43
C ASN A 135 -36.18 4.56 -0.25
N GLY A 136 -35.95 3.56 0.58
CA GLY A 136 -34.60 3.04 0.92
C GLY A 136 -33.75 2.49 -0.25
N THR A 137 -34.23 2.59 -1.49
CA THR A 137 -33.53 2.26 -2.74
C THR A 137 -33.30 3.46 -3.66
N ALA A 138 -33.77 4.67 -3.30
CA ALA A 138 -33.59 5.87 -4.10
C ALA A 138 -32.27 6.58 -3.75
N HIS A 139 -31.64 7.23 -4.73
CA HIS A 139 -30.46 8.07 -4.52
C HIS A 139 -30.86 9.52 -4.27
N GLU A 140 -30.08 10.22 -3.44
CA GLU A 140 -30.27 11.65 -3.20
C GLU A 140 -30.09 12.45 -4.50
N PRO A 141 -30.99 13.41 -4.81
CA PRO A 141 -30.86 14.26 -6.00
C PRO A 141 -29.62 15.16 -5.96
N LEU A 142 -29.28 15.66 -4.77
CA LEU A 142 -28.06 16.39 -4.46
C LEU A 142 -27.44 15.74 -3.24
N ARG A 143 -26.14 15.44 -3.31
CA ARG A 143 -25.41 14.82 -2.20
C ARG A 143 -25.36 15.74 -0.98
N HIS A 144 -25.50 15.20 0.22
CA HIS A 144 -25.53 15.97 1.47
C HIS A 144 -24.32 16.88 1.67
N GLU A 145 -23.12 16.47 1.27
CA GLU A 145 -21.91 17.29 1.38
C GLU A 145 -21.98 18.59 0.55
N TRP A 146 -22.68 18.57 -0.59
CA TRP A 146 -22.91 19.78 -1.38
C TRP A 146 -23.88 20.72 -0.69
N VAL A 147 -24.94 20.18 -0.09
CA VAL A 147 -25.89 20.97 0.70
C VAL A 147 -25.20 21.57 1.93
N SER A 148 -24.33 20.83 2.60
CA SER A 148 -23.48 21.34 3.69
C SER A 148 -22.62 22.53 3.23
N CYS A 149 -22.04 22.47 2.03
CA CYS A 149 -21.29 23.60 1.46
C CYS A 149 -22.16 24.84 1.20
N LEU A 150 -23.39 24.66 0.73
CA LEU A 150 -24.33 25.78 0.54
C LEU A 150 -24.71 26.42 1.87
N VAL A 151 -24.94 25.59 2.89
CA VAL A 151 -25.22 26.07 4.26
C VAL A 151 -24.02 26.84 4.79
N PHE A 152 -22.81 26.26 4.80
CA PHE A 152 -21.60 26.95 5.27
C PHE A 152 -21.33 28.23 4.48
N ASN A 153 -21.50 28.22 3.15
CA ASN A 153 -21.40 29.43 2.34
C ASN A 153 -22.38 30.52 2.83
N ALA A 154 -23.64 30.20 3.10
CA ALA A 154 -24.61 31.17 3.59
C ALA A 154 -24.16 31.83 4.91
N PHE A 155 -23.57 31.06 5.83
CA PHE A 155 -23.00 31.58 7.07
C PHE A 155 -21.82 32.54 6.85
N VAL A 156 -20.99 32.29 5.84
CA VAL A 156 -19.81 33.11 5.52
C VAL A 156 -20.15 34.26 4.58
N ASN A 157 -21.24 34.17 3.82
CA ASN A 157 -21.58 35.10 2.76
C ASN A 157 -21.62 36.56 3.26
N GLY A 158 -21.20 37.48 2.39
CA GLY A 158 -21.07 38.91 2.71
C GLY A 158 -19.76 39.32 3.41
N ALA A 159 -18.92 38.39 3.87
CA ALA A 159 -17.60 38.72 4.42
C ALA A 159 -16.54 38.86 3.30
N GLN A 160 -15.73 39.92 3.38
CA GLN A 160 -14.59 40.14 2.49
C GLN A 160 -13.31 39.49 3.00
N THR A 161 -13.19 39.28 4.32
CA THR A 161 -12.00 38.71 4.96
C THR A 161 -12.38 37.58 5.91
N ASP A 162 -11.40 36.72 6.23
CA ASP A 162 -11.63 35.63 7.17
C ASP A 162 -11.95 36.11 8.59
N GLN A 163 -11.42 37.27 8.99
CA GLN A 163 -11.68 37.87 10.30
C GLN A 163 -13.16 38.24 10.47
N GLN A 164 -13.77 38.84 9.45
CA GLN A 164 -15.16 39.31 9.51
C GLN A 164 -16.16 38.18 9.77
N TRP A 165 -16.04 37.04 9.08
CA TRP A 165 -16.97 35.93 9.32
C TRP A 165 -16.70 35.22 10.64
N LEU A 166 -15.44 35.14 11.09
CA LEU A 166 -15.09 34.61 12.40
C LEU A 166 -15.65 35.46 13.54
N GLU A 167 -15.58 36.79 13.43
CA GLU A 167 -16.17 37.73 14.40
C GLU A 167 -17.68 37.54 14.54
N ARG A 168 -18.40 37.32 13.42
CA ARG A 168 -19.83 36.96 13.45
C ARG A 168 -20.11 35.65 14.17
N PHE A 169 -19.26 34.63 13.98
CA PHE A 169 -19.41 33.36 14.69
C PHE A 169 -19.11 33.51 16.20
N ILE A 170 -18.21 34.42 16.55
CA ILE A 170 -17.85 34.73 17.94
C ILE A 170 -18.97 35.53 18.63
N SER A 171 -19.58 36.49 17.94
CA SER A 171 -20.72 37.26 18.49
C SER A 171 -21.94 36.37 18.71
N GLY A 172 -22.12 35.34 17.89
CA GLY A 172 -23.26 34.42 17.96
C GLY A 172 -24.53 35.00 17.33
N GLU A 173 -24.41 36.09 16.58
CA GLU A 173 -25.49 36.74 15.84
C GLU A 173 -25.79 35.94 14.56
N ILE A 174 -26.53 34.84 14.71
CA ILE A 174 -26.92 33.96 13.60
C ILE A 174 -28.42 34.12 13.32
N GLU A 175 -28.75 34.90 12.29
CA GLU A 175 -30.12 35.01 11.77
C GLU A 175 -30.48 33.76 10.94
N THR A 176 -30.84 32.68 11.64
CA THR A 176 -31.09 31.36 11.03
C THR A 176 -32.19 31.39 9.95
N ASP A 177 -33.24 32.18 10.14
CA ASP A 177 -34.34 32.27 9.18
C ASP A 177 -33.92 32.95 7.86
N HIS A 178 -33.08 33.98 7.95
CA HIS A 178 -32.50 34.64 6.78
C HIS A 178 -31.56 33.69 6.02
N LEU A 179 -30.72 32.93 6.74
CA LEU A 179 -29.83 31.92 6.16
C LEU A 179 -30.61 30.82 5.44
N LEU A 180 -31.65 30.28 6.08
CA LEU A 180 -32.54 29.29 5.49
C LEU A 180 -33.21 29.81 4.23
N SER A 181 -33.72 31.04 4.24
CA SER A 181 -34.33 31.65 3.05
C SER A 181 -33.33 31.83 1.90
N THR A 182 -32.07 32.13 2.21
CA THR A 182 -30.99 32.27 1.21
C THR A 182 -30.68 30.94 0.55
N VAL A 183 -30.53 29.87 1.34
CA VAL A 183 -30.21 28.52 0.84
C VAL A 183 -31.39 27.90 0.09
N ALA A 184 -32.62 28.08 0.59
CA ALA A 184 -33.83 27.49 0.03
C ALA A 184 -34.30 28.16 -1.27
N ASN A 185 -34.31 29.51 -1.30
CA ASN A 185 -34.94 30.26 -2.38
C ASN A 185 -33.95 30.72 -3.46
N ASN A 186 -32.66 30.87 -3.13
CA ASN A 186 -31.62 31.33 -4.06
C ASN A 186 -30.32 30.51 -3.89
N PRO A 187 -30.34 29.19 -4.15
CA PRO A 187 -29.16 28.35 -3.98
C PRO A 187 -28.02 28.82 -4.89
N VAL A 188 -26.89 29.19 -4.27
CA VAL A 188 -25.69 29.66 -4.96
C VAL A 188 -25.12 28.54 -5.83
N GLN A 189 -24.98 28.77 -7.14
CA GLN A 189 -24.46 27.77 -8.06
C GLN A 189 -22.97 27.46 -7.88
N ARG A 190 -22.21 28.43 -7.36
CA ARG A 190 -20.76 28.36 -7.14
C ARG A 190 -20.42 28.78 -5.69
N PRO A 191 -20.58 27.89 -4.70
CA PRO A 191 -20.45 28.22 -3.28
C PRO A 191 -19.04 28.60 -2.83
N PHE A 192 -18.04 28.42 -3.69
CA PHE A 192 -16.66 28.84 -3.45
C PHE A 192 -16.36 30.23 -4.01
N LYS A 193 -17.22 30.76 -4.89
CA LYS A 193 -17.00 32.04 -5.55
C LYS A 193 -17.14 33.15 -4.50
N HIS A 194 -16.10 33.99 -4.37
CA HIS A 194 -16.01 35.10 -3.41
C HIS A 194 -15.83 34.69 -1.93
N LEU A 195 -15.58 33.41 -1.61
CA LEU A 195 -15.20 33.05 -0.25
C LEU A 195 -13.79 33.53 0.09
N PRO A 196 -13.57 34.04 1.32
CA PRO A 196 -12.22 34.26 1.84
C PRO A 196 -11.36 32.98 1.85
N PRO A 197 -10.02 33.08 1.80
CA PRO A 197 -9.14 31.93 1.63
C PRO A 197 -9.33 30.79 2.64
N VAL A 198 -9.38 31.08 3.96
CA VAL A 198 -9.52 30.03 4.98
C VAL A 198 -10.92 29.41 4.95
N ALA A 199 -11.96 30.23 4.77
CA ALA A 199 -13.31 29.73 4.53
C ALA A 199 -13.38 28.81 3.29
N CYS A 200 -12.65 29.13 2.22
CA CYS A 200 -12.57 28.31 1.03
C CYS A 200 -11.96 26.93 1.32
N LEU A 201 -10.89 26.87 2.12
CA LEU A 201 -10.28 25.61 2.57
C LEU A 201 -11.21 24.78 3.46
N ILE A 202 -11.91 25.41 4.42
CA ILE A 202 -12.91 24.74 5.27
C ILE A 202 -14.06 24.19 4.42
N ASN A 203 -14.56 24.99 3.48
CA ASN A 203 -15.64 24.58 2.59
C ASN A 203 -15.22 23.41 1.68
N TRP A 204 -13.95 23.36 1.27
CA TRP A 204 -13.43 22.23 0.50
C TRP A 204 -13.28 20.96 1.34
N LEU A 205 -12.93 21.07 2.62
CA LEU A 205 -12.93 19.92 3.55
C LEU A 205 -14.34 19.35 3.71
N ILE A 206 -15.33 20.22 3.88
CA ILE A 206 -16.75 19.84 3.91
C ILE A 206 -17.16 19.16 2.60
N LEU A 207 -16.78 19.72 1.45
CA LEU A 207 -17.13 19.14 0.16
C LEU A 207 -16.50 17.75 -0.05
N SER A 208 -15.22 17.61 0.33
CA SER A 208 -14.38 16.50 -0.12
C SER A 208 -14.30 15.30 0.82
N HIS A 209 -15.06 15.31 1.92
CA HIS A 209 -14.97 14.27 2.96
C HIS A 209 -15.47 12.89 2.53
N HIS A 210 -16.21 12.77 1.42
CA HIS A 210 -16.55 11.47 0.82
C HIS A 210 -15.90 11.26 -0.55
N ARG A 211 -15.76 12.32 -1.36
CA ARG A 211 -15.20 12.24 -2.70
C ARG A 211 -14.53 13.55 -3.11
N LEU A 212 -13.57 13.48 -4.01
CA LEU A 212 -13.01 14.67 -4.66
C LEU A 212 -13.96 15.16 -5.78
N PRO A 213 -14.02 16.49 -6.02
CA PRO A 213 -14.82 17.06 -7.09
C PRO A 213 -14.29 16.60 -8.46
N LEU A 214 -15.19 16.14 -9.34
CA LEU A 214 -14.89 15.64 -10.68
C LEU A 214 -15.88 16.22 -11.70
N PRO A 215 -15.47 17.14 -12.60
CA PRO A 215 -16.37 17.66 -13.61
C PRO A 215 -16.82 16.59 -14.61
N GLN A 216 -18.04 16.69 -15.13
CA GLN A 216 -18.55 15.84 -16.21
C GLN A 216 -17.88 16.10 -17.57
N ASN A 217 -17.44 17.35 -17.82
CA ASN A 217 -16.79 17.73 -19.07
C ASN A 217 -15.29 17.41 -19.04
N ASP A 218 -14.66 17.24 -20.21
CA ASP A 218 -13.19 17.14 -20.31
C ASP A 218 -12.53 18.50 -20.02
N TRP A 219 -11.56 18.51 -19.12
CA TRP A 219 -10.83 19.71 -18.68
C TRP A 219 -9.37 19.77 -19.14
N ARG A 220 -8.91 18.82 -19.98
CA ARG A 220 -7.54 18.81 -20.54
C ARG A 220 -7.15 20.11 -21.25
N SER A 221 -8.11 20.81 -21.86
CA SER A 221 -7.86 22.04 -22.64
C SER A 221 -7.93 23.34 -21.82
N LYS A 222 -8.13 23.27 -20.50
CA LYS A 222 -8.21 24.47 -19.67
C LYS A 222 -6.83 24.93 -19.22
N ALA A 223 -6.62 26.25 -19.25
CA ALA A 223 -5.43 26.84 -18.67
C ALA A 223 -5.29 26.45 -17.18
N PRO A 224 -4.06 26.19 -16.69
CA PRO A 224 -3.83 25.89 -15.29
C PRO A 224 -4.36 27.03 -14.39
N PRO A 225 -5.03 26.71 -13.28
CA PRO A 225 -5.48 27.73 -12.33
C PRO A 225 -4.26 28.44 -11.72
N LYS A 226 -4.36 29.75 -11.52
CA LYS A 226 -3.34 30.57 -10.86
C LYS A 226 -3.17 30.18 -9.40
N ASP A 227 -4.28 29.91 -8.72
CA ASP A 227 -4.33 29.55 -7.31
C ASP A 227 -5.56 28.65 -7.03
N PHE A 228 -5.66 28.17 -5.78
CA PHE A 228 -6.77 27.32 -5.38
C PHE A 228 -8.10 28.06 -5.39
N THR A 229 -8.13 29.36 -5.11
CA THR A 229 -9.38 30.14 -5.10
C THR A 229 -10.00 30.19 -6.49
N GLN A 230 -9.19 30.37 -7.53
CA GLN A 230 -9.63 30.35 -8.92
C GLN A 230 -10.18 28.98 -9.30
N LEU A 231 -9.47 27.90 -8.97
CA LEU A 231 -9.93 26.54 -9.26
C LEU A 231 -11.25 26.23 -8.56
N LEU A 232 -11.33 26.46 -7.25
CA LEU A 232 -12.50 26.16 -6.45
C LEU A 232 -13.71 27.03 -6.86
N SER A 233 -13.48 28.28 -7.30
CA SER A 233 -14.55 29.16 -7.81
C SER A 233 -15.30 28.60 -9.03
N ALA A 234 -14.70 27.63 -9.73
CA ALA A 234 -15.29 27.00 -10.90
C ALA A 234 -16.14 25.76 -10.57
N ILE A 235 -16.09 25.26 -9.32
CA ILE A 235 -16.83 24.08 -8.88
C ILE A 235 -18.33 24.38 -8.82
N THR A 236 -19.12 23.50 -9.45
CA THR A 236 -20.59 23.47 -9.40
C THR A 236 -21.06 22.10 -8.91
N ALA A 237 -22.37 21.94 -8.69
CA ALA A 237 -22.95 20.65 -8.31
C ALA A 237 -22.66 19.54 -9.35
N ASP A 238 -22.41 19.90 -10.61
CA ASP A 238 -22.15 18.97 -11.70
C ASP A 238 -20.75 18.35 -11.64
N PHE A 239 -19.96 18.67 -10.60
CA PHE A 239 -18.69 18.01 -10.29
C PHE A 239 -18.86 16.68 -9.54
N GLY A 240 -19.96 15.96 -9.82
CA GLY A 240 -20.28 14.68 -9.19
C GLY A 240 -21.13 14.76 -7.92
N TYR A 241 -21.76 15.91 -7.64
CA TYR A 241 -22.65 16.11 -6.48
C TYR A 241 -24.13 16.21 -6.83
N ARG A 242 -24.46 16.26 -8.13
CA ARG A 242 -25.82 16.15 -8.68
C ARG A 242 -26.01 14.77 -9.30
N HIS A 243 -27.13 14.12 -9.03
CA HIS A 243 -27.49 12.86 -9.66
C HIS A 243 -27.92 13.05 -11.13
N GLU A 244 -27.52 12.15 -12.03
CA GLU A 244 -27.68 12.32 -13.49
C GLU A 244 -29.15 12.43 -13.96
N SER A 245 -30.07 11.78 -13.25
CA SER A 245 -31.51 11.84 -13.54
C SER A 245 -32.19 13.16 -13.14
N THR A 246 -31.48 14.06 -12.45
CA THR A 246 -32.05 15.28 -11.86
C THR A 246 -31.80 16.50 -12.74
N THR A 247 -32.75 16.84 -13.61
CA THR A 247 -32.68 17.99 -14.54
C THR A 247 -32.95 19.34 -13.88
N THR A 248 -33.67 19.38 -12.76
CA THR A 248 -33.95 20.58 -11.95
C THR A 248 -33.47 20.39 -10.52
N SER A 249 -32.78 21.39 -9.95
CA SER A 249 -32.36 21.34 -8.55
C SER A 249 -33.59 21.24 -7.63
N PRO A 250 -33.65 20.27 -6.70
CA PRO A 250 -34.78 20.16 -5.77
C PRO A 250 -34.86 21.41 -4.88
N ALA A 251 -36.07 21.80 -4.49
CA ALA A 251 -36.25 22.85 -3.50
C ALA A 251 -35.65 22.38 -2.15
N LEU A 252 -34.66 23.12 -1.64
CA LEU A 252 -34.03 22.79 -0.37
C LEU A 252 -34.92 23.27 0.77
N HIS A 253 -35.54 22.34 1.48
CA HIS A 253 -36.39 22.61 2.64
C HIS A 253 -35.84 21.93 3.88
N PHE A 254 -35.88 22.60 5.04
CA PHE A 254 -35.33 22.10 6.31
C PHE A 254 -36.45 22.00 7.35
N PRO A 255 -37.22 20.88 7.37
CA PRO A 255 -38.47 20.77 8.12
C PRO A 255 -38.31 20.86 9.65
N HIS A 256 -37.10 20.58 10.14
CA HIS A 256 -36.76 20.60 11.56
C HIS A 256 -35.76 21.70 11.92
N GLY A 257 -35.53 22.66 11.02
CA GLY A 257 -34.54 23.73 11.20
C GLY A 257 -33.09 23.26 11.00
N LEU A 258 -32.14 24.13 11.34
CA LEU A 258 -30.69 23.87 11.30
C LEU A 258 -30.13 23.65 12.70
N LEU A 259 -28.96 23.01 12.78
CA LEU A 259 -28.21 22.84 14.05
C LEU A 259 -27.81 24.17 14.70
N SER A 260 -27.84 25.28 13.94
CA SER A 260 -27.62 26.61 14.49
C SER A 260 -28.64 27.02 15.55
N GLN A 261 -29.76 26.32 15.68
CA GLN A 261 -30.75 26.55 16.75
C GLN A 261 -30.35 25.85 18.07
N GLN A 262 -29.37 24.95 18.04
CA GLN A 262 -28.95 24.18 19.22
C GLN A 262 -27.84 24.89 20.01
N PRO A 263 -28.00 25.08 21.33
CA PRO A 263 -27.05 25.86 22.13
C PRO A 263 -25.68 25.18 22.25
N LYS A 264 -25.62 23.84 22.25
CA LYS A 264 -24.36 23.09 22.32
C LYS A 264 -23.53 23.29 21.05
N TRP A 265 -24.16 23.17 19.88
CA TRP A 265 -23.50 23.41 18.60
C TRP A 265 -22.99 24.85 18.48
N GLN A 266 -23.82 25.84 18.85
CA GLN A 266 -23.41 27.25 18.86
C GLN A 266 -22.20 27.49 19.77
N ALA A 267 -22.16 26.87 20.95
CA ALA A 267 -21.05 26.99 21.89
C ALA A 267 -19.74 26.43 21.31
N GLU A 268 -19.78 25.27 20.64
CA GLU A 268 -18.60 24.71 19.97
C GLU A 268 -18.18 25.55 18.76
N VAL A 269 -19.11 26.03 17.92
CA VAL A 269 -18.78 26.92 16.80
C VAL A 269 -18.10 28.21 17.29
N LYS A 270 -18.67 28.87 18.30
CA LYS A 270 -18.09 30.08 18.90
C LYS A 270 -16.69 29.82 19.43
N LYS A 271 -16.50 28.71 20.14
CA LYS A 271 -15.21 28.30 20.72
C LYS A 271 -14.15 28.04 19.63
N TRP A 272 -14.50 27.34 18.57
CA TRP A 272 -13.54 27.01 17.50
C TRP A 272 -13.32 28.16 16.53
N ALA A 273 -14.30 29.04 16.32
CA ALA A 273 -14.13 30.31 15.62
C ALA A 273 -13.16 31.22 16.38
N LEU A 274 -13.30 31.35 17.70
CA LEU A 274 -12.37 32.13 18.53
C LEU A 274 -10.93 31.58 18.45
N LYS A 275 -10.77 30.25 18.51
CA LYS A 275 -9.45 29.62 18.37
C LYS A 275 -8.85 29.83 16.98
N LEU A 276 -9.64 29.72 15.92
CA LEU A 276 -9.18 30.00 14.56
C LEU A 276 -8.81 31.48 14.39
N HIS A 277 -9.58 32.39 14.98
CA HIS A 277 -9.29 33.82 14.99
C HIS A 277 -7.94 34.12 15.68
N HIS A 278 -7.66 33.48 16.81
CA HIS A 278 -6.33 33.57 17.46
C HIS A 278 -5.19 32.98 16.61
N CYS A 279 -5.49 32.09 15.66
CA CYS A 279 -4.52 31.53 14.71
C CYS A 279 -4.40 32.33 13.41
N HIS A 280 -4.97 33.54 13.31
CA HIS A 280 -4.98 34.31 12.07
C HIS A 280 -3.58 34.56 11.48
N ALA A 281 -2.60 34.92 12.32
CA ALA A 281 -1.21 35.11 11.86
C ALA A 281 -0.60 33.83 11.26
N LEU A 282 -0.86 32.67 11.90
CA LEU A 282 -0.43 31.36 11.40
C LEU A 282 -1.14 31.01 10.09
N ALA A 283 -2.41 31.40 9.93
CA ALA A 283 -3.15 31.16 8.70
C ALA A 283 -2.58 31.96 7.52
N SER A 284 -2.26 33.24 7.73
CA SER A 284 -1.60 34.07 6.71
C SER A 284 -0.22 33.50 6.35
N GLN A 285 0.59 33.15 7.35
CA GLN A 285 1.89 32.53 7.13
C GLN A 285 1.80 31.22 6.34
N MET A 286 0.86 30.33 6.69
CA MET A 286 0.66 29.06 5.99
C MET A 286 0.34 29.23 4.49
N LEU A 287 -0.44 30.28 4.16
CA LEU A 287 -0.79 30.62 2.79
C LEU A 287 0.40 31.23 2.03
N GLU A 288 1.17 32.13 2.67
CA GLU A 288 2.37 32.74 2.10
C GLU A 288 3.49 31.72 1.84
N ASP A 289 3.70 30.79 2.78
CA ASP A 289 4.73 29.74 2.68
C ASP A 289 4.34 28.58 1.74
N ASP A 290 3.12 28.60 1.17
CA ASP A 290 2.55 27.53 0.33
C ASP A 290 2.51 26.15 1.03
N THR A 291 2.36 26.15 2.37
CA THR A 291 2.32 24.93 3.19
C THR A 291 0.90 24.42 3.46
N TRP A 292 -0.10 25.19 3.01
CA TRP A 292 -1.52 24.89 3.17
C TRP A 292 -1.91 23.53 2.58
N ARG A 293 -1.24 23.04 1.53
CA ARG A 293 -1.48 21.70 0.96
C ARG A 293 -1.27 20.58 1.98
N LEU A 294 -0.17 20.63 2.74
CA LEU A 294 0.14 19.63 3.77
C LEU A 294 -0.83 19.73 4.96
N ALA A 295 -1.13 20.96 5.40
CA ALA A 295 -2.11 21.19 6.45
C ALA A 295 -3.51 20.68 6.07
N LEU A 296 -3.93 20.92 4.83
CA LEU A 296 -5.20 20.47 4.28
C LEU A 296 -5.26 18.95 4.14
N HIS A 297 -4.17 18.31 3.72
CA HIS A 297 -4.06 16.85 3.67
C HIS A 297 -4.25 16.23 5.06
N HIS A 298 -3.59 16.75 6.10
CA HIS A 298 -3.80 16.29 7.47
C HIS A 298 -5.22 16.54 7.99
N ALA A 299 -5.80 17.71 7.69
CA ALA A 299 -7.16 18.05 8.08
C ALA A 299 -8.19 17.10 7.44
N ARG A 300 -8.04 16.80 6.14
CA ARG A 300 -8.94 15.88 5.42
C ARG A 300 -8.83 14.45 5.96
N LEU A 301 -7.62 13.95 6.19
CA LEU A 301 -7.40 12.64 6.82
C LEU A 301 -8.07 12.55 8.19
N ALA A 302 -7.92 13.60 9.01
CA ALA A 302 -8.52 13.66 10.33
C ALA A 302 -10.04 13.67 10.30
N LEU A 303 -10.65 14.44 9.41
CA LEU A 303 -12.09 14.51 9.25
C LEU A 303 -12.66 13.16 8.80
N MET A 304 -12.10 12.56 7.74
CA MET A 304 -12.62 11.32 7.17
C MET A 304 -12.46 10.12 8.10
N LEU A 305 -11.32 9.98 8.78
CA LEU A 305 -11.14 8.88 9.74
C LEU A 305 -12.06 9.04 10.95
N SER A 306 -12.31 10.28 11.40
CA SER A 306 -13.16 10.53 12.56
C SER A 306 -14.64 10.29 12.27
N ASP A 307 -15.08 10.60 11.04
CA ASP A 307 -16.41 10.26 10.53
C ASP A 307 -16.59 8.73 10.39
N HIS A 308 -15.58 8.04 9.85
CA HIS A 308 -15.59 6.57 9.81
C HIS A 308 -15.63 5.95 11.21
N ALA A 309 -14.81 6.44 12.14
CA ALA A 309 -14.71 5.91 13.49
C ALA A 309 -15.97 6.18 14.34
N SER A 310 -16.68 7.29 14.14
CA SER A 310 -17.91 7.58 14.88
C SER A 310 -19.01 6.55 14.55
N LEU A 311 -19.10 6.12 13.29
CA LEU A 311 -20.05 5.08 12.85
C LEU A 311 -19.78 3.72 13.51
N LEU A 312 -18.54 3.43 13.90
CA LEU A 312 -18.16 2.19 14.58
C LEU A 312 -18.46 2.21 16.08
N GLN A 313 -18.52 3.39 16.70
CA GLN A 313 -18.74 3.55 18.13
C GLN A 313 -20.21 3.38 18.53
N THR A 314 -21.14 3.51 17.58
CA THR A 314 -22.58 3.38 17.79
C THR A 314 -23.26 2.51 16.72
N PRO A 315 -23.04 1.18 16.72
CA PRO A 315 -23.53 0.28 15.66
C PRO A 315 -25.06 0.26 15.51
N ASP A 316 -25.78 0.28 16.63
CA ASP A 316 -27.25 0.34 16.66
C ASP A 316 -27.79 1.69 16.18
N ALA A 317 -26.95 2.73 16.15
CA ALA A 317 -27.34 4.05 15.74
C ALA A 317 -27.30 4.23 14.22
N LYS A 318 -26.75 3.31 13.41
CA LYS A 318 -26.66 3.52 11.95
C LYS A 318 -28.00 3.83 11.27
N TYR A 319 -29.09 3.30 11.84
CA TYR A 319 -30.47 3.57 11.41
C TYR A 319 -31.21 4.61 12.29
N ASP A 320 -30.67 4.97 13.45
CA ASP A 320 -31.23 5.95 14.39
C ASP A 320 -30.58 7.35 14.29
N ILE A 321 -29.33 7.49 13.78
CA ILE A 321 -28.63 8.77 13.53
C ILE A 321 -29.46 9.68 12.63
N PHE A 322 -30.25 9.06 11.75
CA PHE A 322 -31.05 9.76 10.78
C PHE A 322 -32.48 10.01 11.28
N LYS A 323 -32.98 9.27 12.29
CA LYS A 323 -34.40 9.38 12.68
C LYS A 323 -34.67 10.74 13.34
N PRO A 324 -35.74 11.46 12.97
CA PRO A 324 -36.23 12.56 13.79
C PRO A 324 -36.68 11.98 15.14
N VAL A 325 -36.15 12.51 16.24
CA VAL A 325 -36.53 12.07 17.59
C VAL A 325 -38.03 12.22 17.75
N ASN A 326 -38.66 11.12 18.15
CA ASN A 326 -40.09 11.05 18.38
C ASN A 326 -40.47 12.03 19.50
N LYS A 327 -41.40 12.95 19.26
CA LYS A 327 -41.85 14.01 20.20
C LYS A 327 -42.42 13.48 21.54
N HIS A 328 -42.47 12.17 21.76
CA HIS A 328 -43.06 11.53 22.94
C HIS A 328 -42.07 11.19 24.05
N THR A 329 -40.76 11.24 23.81
CA THR A 329 -39.74 11.12 24.86
C THR A 329 -39.09 12.49 25.04
N GLY A 330 -39.21 13.10 26.21
CA GLY A 330 -38.80 14.48 26.51
C GLY A 330 -37.30 14.81 26.40
N ASP A 331 -36.54 14.10 25.56
CA ASP A 331 -35.14 14.36 25.26
C ASP A 331 -35.02 15.16 23.96
N LYS A 332 -34.35 16.31 24.01
CA LYS A 332 -34.40 17.35 22.96
C LYS A 332 -33.26 17.29 21.92
N THR A 333 -32.33 16.35 22.05
CA THR A 333 -31.13 16.26 21.19
C THR A 333 -31.40 15.42 19.94
N THR A 334 -31.13 15.96 18.75
CA THR A 334 -31.31 15.22 17.49
C THR A 334 -30.16 14.25 17.26
N ALA A 335 -30.40 13.13 16.58
CA ALA A 335 -29.37 12.11 16.37
C ALA A 335 -28.22 12.59 15.44
N LEU A 336 -28.50 13.57 14.56
CA LEU A 336 -27.49 14.31 13.79
C LEU A 336 -26.55 15.15 14.68
N GLU A 337 -27.08 15.78 15.74
CA GLU A 337 -26.26 16.54 16.70
C GLU A 337 -25.29 15.62 17.43
N VAL A 338 -25.75 14.44 17.85
CA VAL A 338 -24.93 13.42 18.51
C VAL A 338 -23.79 12.96 17.59
N HIS A 339 -24.08 12.70 16.31
CA HIS A 339 -23.07 12.33 15.32
C HIS A 339 -22.01 13.41 15.16
N ILE A 340 -22.39 14.67 14.89
CA ILE A 340 -21.44 15.76 14.69
C ILE A 340 -20.58 16.00 15.93
N GLN A 341 -21.17 15.89 17.13
CA GLN A 341 -20.42 15.98 18.38
C GLN A 341 -19.39 14.84 18.51
N ALA A 342 -19.77 13.60 18.18
CA ALA A 342 -18.87 12.45 18.21
C ALA A 342 -17.72 12.61 17.20
N VAL A 343 -18.02 13.05 15.97
CA VAL A 343 -17.01 13.33 14.94
C VAL A 343 -16.07 14.44 15.41
N LEU A 344 -16.59 15.54 15.97
CA LEU A 344 -15.78 16.62 16.52
C LEU A 344 -14.83 16.11 17.60
N GLU A 345 -15.32 15.34 18.57
CA GLU A 345 -14.47 14.78 19.64
C GLU A 345 -13.36 13.88 19.09
N ASN A 346 -13.68 13.03 18.11
CA ASN A 346 -12.71 12.17 17.44
C ASN A 346 -11.68 12.97 16.64
N VAL A 347 -12.09 14.00 15.89
CA VAL A 347 -11.21 14.92 15.16
C VAL A 347 -10.21 15.57 16.10
N LEU A 348 -10.69 16.08 17.23
CA LEU A 348 -9.85 16.81 18.20
C LEU A 348 -8.80 15.91 18.85
N LYS A 349 -9.14 14.64 19.10
CA LYS A 349 -8.21 13.62 19.59
C LYS A 349 -7.23 13.21 18.48
N PHE A 350 -7.72 12.97 17.27
CA PHE A 350 -6.90 12.49 16.16
C PHE A 350 -5.85 13.53 15.72
N VAL A 351 -6.26 14.79 15.50
CA VAL A 351 -5.31 15.86 15.16
C VAL A 351 -4.24 15.98 16.25
N HIS A 352 -4.61 15.83 17.53
CA HIS A 352 -3.66 15.91 18.62
C HIS A 352 -2.57 14.81 18.57
N VAL A 353 -2.90 13.61 18.08
CA VAL A 353 -1.96 12.48 17.98
C VAL A 353 -1.24 12.39 16.64
N LEU A 354 -1.47 13.30 15.67
CA LEU A 354 -0.71 13.33 14.41
C LEU A 354 0.83 13.36 14.61
N PRO A 355 1.39 14.12 15.58
CA PRO A 355 2.82 14.05 15.86
C PRO A 355 3.29 12.67 16.37
N GLU A 356 2.41 11.92 17.05
CA GLU A 356 2.70 10.55 17.49
C GLU A 356 2.75 9.60 16.30
N PHE A 357 1.85 9.73 15.33
CA PHE A 357 1.91 8.97 14.06
C PHE A 357 3.21 9.23 13.30
N GLU A 358 3.70 10.47 13.31
CA GLU A 358 4.92 10.86 12.58
C GLU A 358 6.21 10.25 13.18
N SER A 359 6.25 10.03 14.50
CA SER A 359 7.51 9.83 15.24
C SER A 359 7.55 8.69 16.25
N GLN A 360 6.41 8.11 16.66
CA GLN A 360 6.33 7.18 17.80
C GLN A 360 5.82 5.77 17.44
N LEU A 361 5.71 5.46 16.15
CA LEU A 361 5.27 4.13 15.72
C LEU A 361 6.37 3.06 15.86
N PRO A 362 6.00 1.77 15.99
CA PRO A 362 6.96 0.70 16.16
C PRO A 362 7.98 0.61 15.01
N CYS A 363 9.23 0.36 15.36
CA CYS A 363 10.31 0.09 14.43
C CYS A 363 11.08 -1.16 14.87
N VAL A 364 11.81 -1.79 13.95
CA VAL A 364 12.73 -2.88 14.27
C VAL A 364 13.97 -2.24 14.83
N HIS A 365 14.38 -2.64 16.04
CA HIS A 365 15.68 -2.31 16.60
C HIS A 365 16.62 -3.50 16.44
N GLU A 366 17.92 -3.21 16.38
CA GLU A 366 18.97 -4.20 16.19
C GLU A 366 18.84 -5.40 17.16
N THR A 367 18.44 -6.55 16.64
CA THR A 367 18.57 -7.87 17.26
C THR A 367 19.80 -8.56 16.66
N LEU A 368 20.54 -9.35 17.45
CA LEU A 368 21.74 -10.06 16.96
C LEU A 368 21.40 -11.10 15.87
N GLU A 369 20.14 -11.50 15.69
CA GLU A 369 19.68 -12.30 14.54
C GLU A 369 19.90 -11.57 13.20
N MET A 370 19.74 -10.24 13.12
CA MET A 370 20.10 -9.48 11.92
C MET A 370 21.63 -9.36 11.71
N LYS A 371 22.44 -9.59 12.76
CA LYS A 371 23.91 -9.69 12.66
C LYS A 371 24.41 -11.12 12.37
N LYS A 372 23.55 -12.13 12.56
CA LYS A 372 23.87 -13.57 12.47
C LYS A 372 23.13 -14.32 11.38
N ALA A 373 22.05 -13.80 10.83
CA ALA A 373 21.63 -14.21 9.51
C ALA A 373 22.90 -14.03 8.66
N PRO A 374 23.46 -15.09 8.08
CA PRO A 374 24.48 -14.91 7.09
C PRO A 374 23.74 -14.21 5.95
N LEU A 375 23.69 -12.88 6.00
CA LEU A 375 23.59 -12.07 4.81
C LEU A 375 24.62 -12.72 3.89
N CYS A 376 24.13 -13.28 2.79
CA CYS A 376 24.90 -13.56 1.59
C CYS A 376 26.09 -12.60 1.60
N ALA A 377 27.31 -13.13 1.82
CA ALA A 377 28.49 -12.38 2.26
C ALA A 377 28.39 -10.90 1.90
N THR A 378 28.16 -10.01 2.89
CA THR A 378 27.86 -8.59 2.63
C THR A 378 28.83 -8.08 1.58
N SER A 379 28.29 -7.77 0.41
CA SER A 379 29.15 -7.42 -0.71
C SER A 379 29.86 -6.13 -0.34
N ALA A 380 31.12 -5.98 -0.74
CA ALA A 380 31.92 -4.82 -0.35
C ALA A 380 31.24 -3.48 -0.72
N TRP A 381 30.35 -3.47 -1.73
CA TRP A 381 29.60 -2.29 -2.14
C TRP A 381 28.47 -1.91 -1.17
N GLN A 382 27.80 -2.88 -0.53
CA GLN A 382 26.76 -2.62 0.47
C GLN A 382 27.32 -1.86 1.67
N GLU A 383 28.47 -2.30 2.16
CA GLU A 383 29.16 -1.66 3.28
C GLU A 383 29.64 -0.25 2.92
N LYS A 384 30.18 -0.08 1.71
CA LYS A 384 30.56 1.24 1.17
C LYS A 384 29.35 2.18 1.13
N ALA A 385 28.19 1.72 0.65
CA ALA A 385 26.99 2.54 0.56
C ALA A 385 26.52 3.02 1.95
N VAL A 386 26.44 2.11 2.92
CA VAL A 386 26.09 2.42 4.31
C VAL A 386 27.11 3.37 4.95
N SER A 387 28.41 3.13 4.73
CA SER A 387 29.46 4.00 5.24
C SER A 387 29.38 5.41 4.65
N ALA A 388 29.16 5.52 3.34
CA ALA A 388 29.02 6.80 2.65
C ALA A 388 27.85 7.61 3.22
N ILE A 389 26.69 6.98 3.48
CA ILE A 389 25.54 7.63 4.10
C ILE A 389 25.88 8.14 5.50
N LYS A 390 26.57 7.34 6.33
CA LYS A 390 26.98 7.76 7.67
C LYS A 390 27.91 8.97 7.62
N THR A 391 28.95 8.91 6.80
CA THR A 391 29.88 10.02 6.59
C THR A 391 29.17 11.27 6.07
N TRP A 392 28.25 11.13 5.12
CA TRP A 392 27.47 12.25 4.59
C TRP A 392 26.59 12.91 5.68
N ARG A 393 25.95 12.11 6.54
CA ARG A 393 25.14 12.63 7.65
C ARG A 393 25.97 13.39 8.68
N GLU A 394 27.16 12.88 9.00
CA GLU A 394 28.09 13.50 9.95
C GLU A 394 28.65 14.81 9.38
N THR A 395 29.11 14.80 8.14
CA THR A 395 29.68 15.98 7.44
C THR A 395 28.63 17.06 7.18
N SER A 396 27.40 16.68 6.86
CA SER A 396 26.28 17.61 6.66
C SER A 396 25.64 18.07 7.97
N ALA A 397 26.20 17.70 9.13
CA ALA A 397 25.72 18.06 10.47
C ALA A 397 24.21 17.82 10.67
N ILE A 398 23.69 16.72 10.13
CA ILE A 398 22.25 16.41 10.17
C ILE A 398 21.85 15.98 11.58
N THR A 399 21.36 16.95 12.35
CA THR A 399 20.88 16.77 13.73
C THR A 399 19.37 16.60 13.83
N SER A 400 18.63 16.99 12.79
CA SER A 400 17.17 16.85 12.72
C SER A 400 16.77 15.38 12.53
N LYS A 401 15.64 15.00 13.15
CA LYS A 401 14.95 13.73 12.87
C LYS A 401 14.48 13.63 11.43
N HIS A 402 14.13 14.76 10.82
CA HIS A 402 13.64 14.85 9.44
C HIS A 402 14.63 15.60 8.56
N TYR A 403 14.96 14.98 7.43
CA TYR A 403 15.81 15.55 6.39
C TYR A 403 15.50 14.85 5.07
N GLY A 404 15.64 15.57 3.96
CA GLY A 404 15.34 15.08 2.62
C GLY A 404 16.42 14.11 2.17
N PHE A 405 16.01 12.94 1.67
CA PHE A 405 16.93 11.96 1.11
C PHE A 405 16.27 11.17 -0.02
N PHE A 406 16.92 11.18 -1.17
CA PHE A 406 16.49 10.50 -2.39
C PHE A 406 17.66 9.65 -2.92
N ALA A 407 17.45 8.36 -3.09
CA ALA A 407 18.49 7.47 -3.60
C ALA A 407 18.06 6.74 -4.87
N VAL A 408 19.02 6.48 -5.74
CA VAL A 408 18.89 5.61 -6.91
C VAL A 408 19.89 4.47 -6.74
N ASN A 409 19.39 3.29 -6.43
CA ASN A 409 20.16 2.05 -6.33
C ASN A 409 20.05 1.27 -7.64
N MET A 410 21.13 1.29 -8.42
CA MET A 410 21.26 0.69 -9.75
C MET A 410 22.10 -0.60 -9.74
N ALA A 411 22.34 -1.21 -8.58
CA ALA A 411 23.05 -2.48 -8.50
C ALA A 411 22.33 -3.59 -9.29
N THR A 412 23.09 -4.53 -9.85
CA THR A 412 22.58 -5.56 -10.75
C THR A 412 21.98 -6.75 -10.00
N ASP A 413 22.52 -7.10 -8.83
CA ASP A 413 22.01 -8.19 -7.99
C ASP A 413 20.77 -7.73 -7.19
N THR A 414 19.61 -8.26 -7.55
CA THR A 414 18.32 -7.94 -6.93
C THR A 414 18.20 -8.31 -5.46
N GLN A 415 18.81 -9.42 -5.03
CA GLN A 415 18.74 -9.84 -3.63
C GLN A 415 19.71 -9.03 -2.78
N ALA A 416 20.90 -8.74 -3.32
CA ALA A 416 21.83 -7.82 -2.69
C ALA A 416 21.25 -6.41 -2.58
N LYS A 417 20.46 -5.95 -3.57
CA LYS A 417 19.73 -4.67 -3.51
C LYS A 417 18.76 -4.61 -2.33
N LEU A 418 17.93 -5.64 -2.14
CA LEU A 418 16.93 -5.64 -1.06
C LEU A 418 17.58 -5.47 0.32
N ALA A 419 18.63 -6.25 0.60
CA ALA A 419 19.40 -6.13 1.84
C ALA A 419 20.12 -4.77 1.97
N ALA A 420 20.70 -4.27 0.87
CA ALA A 420 21.34 -2.95 0.83
C ALA A 420 20.35 -1.83 1.16
N ASN A 421 19.16 -1.85 0.56
CA ASN A 421 18.12 -0.85 0.75
C ASN A 421 17.68 -0.79 2.22
N ALA A 422 17.48 -1.95 2.85
CA ALA A 422 17.18 -2.00 4.29
C ALA A 422 18.33 -1.47 5.15
N ALA A 423 19.58 -1.81 4.83
CA ALA A 423 20.76 -1.31 5.53
C ALA A 423 20.93 0.22 5.36
N MET A 424 20.65 0.75 4.17
CA MET A 424 20.64 2.18 3.88
C MET A 424 19.54 2.89 4.68
N LEU A 425 18.30 2.38 4.69
CA LEU A 425 17.22 2.93 5.51
C LEU A 425 17.59 2.96 7.00
N ARG A 426 18.24 1.90 7.50
CA ARG A 426 18.77 1.90 8.87
C ARG A 426 19.81 2.99 9.09
N ALA A 427 20.76 3.16 8.17
CA ALA A 427 21.75 4.23 8.24
C ALA A 427 21.11 5.63 8.19
N LEU A 428 19.93 5.75 7.57
CA LEU A 428 19.16 6.99 7.49
C LEU A 428 18.25 7.23 8.71
N SER A 429 17.97 6.20 9.50
CA SER A 429 17.14 6.33 10.72
C SER A 429 17.79 7.25 11.76
N PRO A 430 17.01 7.89 12.66
CA PRO A 430 17.55 8.83 13.64
C PRO A 430 18.66 8.24 14.53
N ASP A 431 18.58 6.96 14.87
CA ASP A 431 19.54 6.23 15.72
C ASP A 431 20.57 5.40 14.93
N PHE A 432 20.58 5.51 13.60
CA PHE A 432 21.41 4.74 12.66
C PHE A 432 21.20 3.21 12.71
N LYS A 433 20.19 2.73 13.43
CA LYS A 433 20.03 1.31 13.76
C LYS A 433 18.63 0.80 13.57
N SER A 434 17.62 1.66 13.69
CA SER A 434 16.21 1.30 13.57
C SER A 434 15.77 1.18 12.12
N LEU A 435 14.78 0.31 11.87
CA LEU A 435 14.17 0.13 10.56
C LEU A 435 12.66 0.26 10.68
N ARG A 436 12.10 1.23 9.95
CA ARG A 436 10.68 1.33 9.66
C ARG A 436 10.52 1.80 8.22
N GLY A 437 9.95 0.94 7.39
CA GLY A 437 9.89 1.20 5.95
C GLY A 437 8.78 0.43 5.27
N VAL A 438 8.51 0.84 4.03
CA VAL A 438 7.65 0.15 3.07
C VAL A 438 8.53 -0.26 1.89
N PHE A 439 8.54 -1.55 1.58
CA PHE A 439 9.15 -2.11 0.39
C PHE A 439 8.03 -2.44 -0.59
N ALA A 440 7.87 -1.58 -1.60
CA ALA A 440 6.78 -1.66 -2.56
C ALA A 440 7.32 -2.13 -3.92
N LEU A 441 6.90 -3.31 -4.31
CA LEU A 441 7.30 -3.98 -5.55
C LEU A 441 6.42 -3.55 -6.73
N GLY A 442 7.03 -3.23 -7.87
CA GLY A 442 6.33 -2.79 -9.08
C GLY A 442 5.50 -3.87 -9.78
N SER A 443 5.71 -5.16 -9.46
CA SER A 443 4.92 -6.25 -10.05
C SER A 443 3.51 -6.34 -9.45
N ALA A 444 2.53 -6.76 -10.26
CA ALA A 444 1.10 -6.77 -9.90
C ALA A 444 0.69 -7.71 -8.76
N ASN A 445 1.51 -8.70 -8.37
CA ASN A 445 1.12 -9.68 -7.36
C ASN A 445 2.29 -10.04 -6.44
N LEU A 446 2.09 -9.85 -5.14
CA LEU A 446 2.97 -10.37 -4.09
C LEU A 446 2.31 -11.61 -3.48
N THR A 447 2.92 -12.79 -3.69
CA THR A 447 2.50 -14.03 -3.03
C THR A 447 3.03 -14.08 -1.59
N LEU A 448 2.47 -14.98 -0.78
CA LEU A 448 3.03 -15.24 0.56
C LEU A 448 4.49 -15.70 0.44
N GLN A 449 4.81 -16.53 -0.55
CA GLN A 449 6.16 -17.05 -0.75
C GLN A 449 7.16 -15.95 -1.10
N THR A 450 6.82 -15.06 -2.03
CA THR A 450 7.68 -13.91 -2.34
C THR A 450 7.88 -13.05 -1.08
N GLY A 451 6.83 -12.84 -0.27
CA GLY A 451 6.96 -12.13 1.00
C GLY A 451 7.82 -12.87 2.05
N GLU A 452 7.81 -14.20 2.08
CA GLU A 452 8.73 -15.00 2.92
C GLU A 452 10.19 -14.86 2.46
N GLN A 453 10.44 -14.72 1.16
CA GLN A 453 11.78 -14.38 0.68
C GLN A 453 12.22 -13.00 1.17
N TYR A 454 11.32 -12.01 1.23
CA TYR A 454 11.63 -10.71 1.85
C TYR A 454 12.00 -10.87 3.33
N ARG A 455 11.23 -11.65 4.09
CA ARG A 455 11.55 -11.97 5.51
C ARG A 455 12.94 -12.58 5.64
N LYS A 456 13.24 -13.60 4.84
CA LYS A 456 14.53 -14.31 4.83
C LYS A 456 15.70 -13.38 4.47
N HIS A 457 15.58 -12.61 3.38
CA HIS A 457 16.64 -11.73 2.89
C HIS A 457 16.90 -10.54 3.81
N LEU A 458 15.85 -9.99 4.43
CA LEU A 458 15.97 -8.90 5.39
C LEU A 458 16.36 -9.39 6.79
N GLY A 459 16.33 -10.71 7.04
CA GLY A 459 16.56 -11.30 8.35
C GLY A 459 15.49 -10.92 9.38
N LEU A 460 14.25 -10.76 8.92
CA LEU A 460 13.09 -10.35 9.73
C LEU A 460 12.08 -11.48 9.81
N ASP A 461 11.45 -11.64 10.96
CA ASP A 461 10.38 -12.63 11.16
C ASP A 461 8.98 -12.04 10.90
N ASN A 462 7.94 -12.89 10.94
CA ASN A 462 6.55 -12.48 10.77
C ASN A 462 5.99 -11.59 11.90
N LEU A 463 6.80 -11.28 12.92
CA LEU A 463 6.50 -10.33 13.99
C LEU A 463 7.11 -8.94 13.72
N GLU A 464 8.01 -8.83 12.75
CA GLU A 464 8.73 -7.61 12.38
C GLU A 464 8.35 -7.12 10.97
N LEU A 465 8.06 -8.03 10.05
CA LEU A 465 7.69 -7.72 8.67
C LEU A 465 6.28 -8.24 8.35
N ALA A 466 5.39 -7.31 8.02
CA ALA A 466 4.06 -7.59 7.49
C ALA A 466 4.09 -7.74 5.97
N ILE A 467 3.44 -8.77 5.45
CA ILE A 467 3.27 -9.00 4.01
C ILE A 467 1.84 -8.65 3.65
N VAL A 468 1.66 -7.75 2.68
CA VAL A 468 0.35 -7.42 2.13
C VAL A 468 0.11 -8.27 0.89
N THR A 469 -0.80 -9.23 1.02
CA THR A 469 -1.28 -10.06 -0.08
C THR A 469 -2.64 -9.54 -0.56
N GLY A 470 -3.06 -9.88 -1.78
CA GLY A 470 -4.25 -9.32 -2.47
C GLY A 470 -5.60 -9.34 -1.71
N THR A 471 -6.70 -9.04 -2.40
CA THR A 471 -7.93 -8.60 -1.72
C THR A 471 -8.67 -9.70 -0.97
N LYS A 472 -9.15 -9.39 0.25
CA LYS A 472 -9.99 -10.27 1.07
C LYS A 472 -11.44 -10.35 0.56
N ILE A 473 -12.07 -11.49 0.83
CA ILE A 473 -13.53 -11.68 0.84
C ILE A 473 -14.12 -11.48 2.25
N PRO A 474 -15.08 -10.57 2.47
CA PRO A 474 -15.78 -10.40 3.75
C PRO A 474 -16.42 -11.71 4.22
N THR A 475 -16.13 -12.09 5.46
CA THR A 475 -16.59 -13.33 6.12
C THR A 475 -18.10 -13.48 6.23
N GLY A 476 -18.88 -12.40 6.08
CA GLY A 476 -20.35 -12.42 6.16
C GLY A 476 -21.06 -13.11 4.98
N LEU A 477 -20.41 -13.24 3.83
CA LEU A 477 -20.99 -13.84 2.63
C LEU A 477 -21.20 -15.35 2.73
N TYR A 478 -20.41 -16.03 3.56
CA TYR A 478 -20.49 -17.48 3.75
C TYR A 478 -21.66 -17.91 4.67
N LYS A 479 -22.18 -16.98 5.49
CA LYS A 479 -23.28 -17.26 6.45
C LYS A 479 -24.61 -16.72 5.92
N SER A 480 -25.20 -17.49 4.99
CA SER A 480 -26.57 -17.34 4.43
C SER A 480 -26.77 -16.24 3.38
N ALA A 481 -27.11 -16.68 2.17
CA ALA A 481 -27.52 -15.83 1.04
C ALA A 481 -28.86 -15.07 1.24
N GLN A 482 -29.48 -15.17 2.42
CA GLN A 482 -30.80 -14.60 2.73
C GLN A 482 -30.78 -13.45 3.75
N ALA A 483 -29.65 -13.16 4.41
CA ALA A 483 -29.50 -11.98 5.29
C ALA A 483 -28.80 -10.79 4.60
N LEU A 484 -28.76 -10.82 3.26
CA LEU A 484 -27.78 -10.13 2.41
C LEU A 484 -28.07 -8.64 2.11
N SER A 485 -28.86 -7.96 2.94
CA SER A 485 -29.27 -6.56 2.71
C SER A 485 -28.92 -5.61 3.85
N GLU A 486 -28.63 -6.07 5.08
CA GLU A 486 -28.58 -5.15 6.23
C GLU A 486 -27.17 -4.92 6.82
N GLN A 487 -26.20 -5.81 6.58
CA GLN A 487 -24.85 -5.69 7.19
C GLN A 487 -23.75 -5.16 6.25
N LEU A 488 -24.04 -4.88 4.98
CA LEU A 488 -23.04 -4.59 3.93
C LEU A 488 -22.59 -3.12 3.81
N SER A 489 -23.08 -2.18 4.63
CA SER A 489 -22.79 -0.75 4.44
C SER A 489 -21.57 -0.21 5.21
N MET A 490 -20.68 -1.06 5.75
CA MET A 490 -19.42 -0.61 6.35
C MET A 490 -18.30 -0.70 5.31
N GLU A 491 -17.97 0.42 4.67
CA GLU A 491 -16.77 0.49 3.83
C GLU A 491 -15.52 0.22 4.69
N SER A 492 -14.76 -0.80 4.32
CA SER A 492 -13.49 -1.16 4.96
C SER A 492 -12.40 -0.16 4.59
N LEU A 493 -11.54 0.22 5.54
CA LEU A 493 -10.39 1.09 5.25
C LEU A 493 -9.37 0.38 4.34
N LEU A 494 -9.16 -0.91 4.58
CA LEU A 494 -8.27 -1.77 3.80
C LEU A 494 -9.04 -2.92 3.14
N ASN A 495 -8.77 -3.18 1.86
CA ASN A 495 -9.32 -4.33 1.14
C ASN A 495 -8.37 -5.54 1.13
N ASP A 496 -7.07 -5.29 1.26
CA ASP A 496 -6.01 -6.30 1.19
C ASP A 496 -5.90 -7.14 2.47
N GLU A 497 -5.37 -8.35 2.33
CA GLU A 497 -4.99 -9.19 3.46
C GLU A 497 -3.58 -8.85 3.96
N VAL A 498 -3.41 -8.90 5.28
CA VAL A 498 -2.13 -8.59 5.92
C VAL A 498 -1.68 -9.76 6.77
N ASP A 499 -0.64 -10.45 6.29
CA ASP A 499 0.05 -11.49 7.05
C ASP A 499 1.09 -10.86 7.98
N PHE A 500 0.74 -10.85 9.27
CA PHE A 500 1.57 -10.30 10.35
C PHE A 500 1.11 -10.87 11.69
N ASP A 501 2.02 -11.47 12.43
CA ASP A 501 1.79 -12.07 13.75
C ASP A 501 2.30 -11.20 14.90
N GLY A 502 2.91 -10.05 14.57
CA GLY A 502 3.43 -9.13 15.57
C GLY A 502 2.33 -8.51 16.42
N ASN A 503 2.74 -7.95 17.55
CA ASN A 503 1.79 -7.40 18.50
C ASN A 503 1.02 -6.25 17.92
N ILE A 504 -0.29 -6.30 18.16
CA ILE A 504 -1.17 -5.17 17.90
C ILE A 504 -0.76 -4.07 18.87
N PHE A 505 -0.26 -2.95 18.32
CA PHE A 505 0.13 -1.79 19.09
C PHE A 505 -1.07 -1.23 19.87
N GLU A 506 -0.90 -0.94 21.16
CA GLU A 506 -1.94 -0.43 22.07
C GLU A 506 -1.67 1.02 22.52
N GLY A 507 -1.07 1.85 21.66
CA GLY A 507 -0.87 3.28 21.93
C GLY A 507 -2.14 4.11 21.70
N ASN A 508 -2.05 5.42 21.95
CA ASN A 508 -3.20 6.35 21.79
C ASN A 508 -3.77 6.32 20.37
N THR A 509 -2.89 6.18 19.37
CA THR A 509 -3.26 6.08 17.95
C THR A 509 -4.06 4.81 17.62
N ALA A 510 -3.94 3.74 18.41
CA ALA A 510 -4.61 2.47 18.14
C ALA A 510 -6.09 2.48 18.51
N ALA A 511 -6.53 3.44 19.32
CA ALA A 511 -7.93 3.59 19.73
C ALA A 511 -8.87 3.98 18.58
N PHE A 512 -8.33 4.50 17.47
CA PHE A 512 -9.11 4.90 16.30
C PHE A 512 -9.42 3.74 15.34
N PHE A 513 -8.77 2.59 15.53
CA PHE A 513 -8.94 1.43 14.65
C PHE A 513 -9.52 0.27 15.45
N ASN A 514 -10.55 -0.36 14.91
CA ASN A 514 -11.15 -1.56 15.51
C ASN A 514 -10.73 -2.84 14.79
N ASP A 515 -10.55 -2.79 13.46
CA ASP A 515 -10.10 -3.94 12.68
C ASP A 515 -8.63 -4.25 13.01
N ALA A 516 -8.36 -5.51 13.34
CA ALA A 516 -7.01 -6.00 13.56
C ALA A 516 -6.13 -5.83 12.32
N ARG A 517 -6.68 -5.94 11.10
CA ARG A 517 -5.95 -5.79 9.84
C ARG A 517 -5.42 -4.37 9.64
N ASP A 518 -6.25 -3.37 9.90
CA ASP A 518 -5.86 -1.96 9.84
C ASP A 518 -4.67 -1.70 10.76
N LYS A 519 -4.72 -2.30 11.97
CA LYS A 519 -3.62 -2.21 12.94
C LYS A 519 -2.37 -2.95 12.45
N LYS A 520 -2.49 -4.14 11.86
CA LYS A 520 -1.36 -4.89 11.29
C LYS A 520 -0.67 -4.08 10.19
N PHE A 521 -1.42 -3.53 9.25
CA PHE A 521 -0.90 -2.68 8.16
C PHE A 521 -0.15 -1.45 8.70
N LEU A 522 -0.76 -0.75 9.65
CA LEU A 522 -0.24 0.52 10.13
C LEU A 522 0.95 0.36 11.09
N TYR A 523 0.88 -0.60 12.01
CA TYR A 523 1.84 -0.70 13.12
C TYR A 523 2.97 -1.70 12.89
N ALA A 524 2.92 -2.53 11.85
CA ALA A 524 4.06 -3.38 11.50
C ALA A 524 5.34 -2.53 11.31
N PRO A 525 6.49 -2.90 11.87
CA PRO A 525 7.72 -2.15 11.64
C PRO A 525 8.11 -2.06 10.17
N VAL A 526 8.14 -3.19 9.47
CA VAL A 526 8.42 -3.26 8.03
C VAL A 526 7.20 -3.79 7.30
N LEU A 527 6.92 -3.23 6.12
CA LEU A 527 5.83 -3.65 5.26
C LEU A 527 6.40 -4.04 3.89
N ALA A 528 6.09 -5.25 3.42
CA ALA A 528 6.31 -5.65 2.04
C ALA A 528 4.96 -5.70 1.32
N CYS A 529 4.84 -4.98 0.21
CA CYS A 529 3.60 -4.90 -0.57
C CYS A 529 3.90 -4.68 -2.06
N THR A 530 2.87 -4.67 -2.90
CA THR A 530 2.99 -4.14 -4.27
C THR A 530 2.80 -2.62 -4.27
N ILE A 531 3.22 -1.94 -5.34
CA ILE A 531 2.89 -0.53 -5.57
C ILE A 531 1.37 -0.37 -5.65
N ASP A 532 0.66 -1.30 -6.28
CA ASP A 532 -0.81 -1.32 -6.41
C ASP A 532 -1.52 -1.20 -5.05
N SER A 533 -1.09 -1.96 -4.04
CA SER A 533 -1.66 -1.91 -2.68
C SER A 533 -1.42 -0.58 -1.98
N PHE A 534 -0.43 0.20 -2.40
CA PHE A 534 -0.03 1.43 -1.73
C PHE A 534 -0.42 2.71 -2.48
N ILE A 535 -0.59 2.63 -3.81
CA ILE A 535 -0.85 3.78 -4.70
C ILE A 535 -2.17 4.50 -4.36
N CYS A 536 -3.11 3.81 -3.70
CA CYS A 536 -4.36 4.37 -3.19
C CYS A 536 -4.16 5.65 -2.35
N ALA A 537 -2.99 5.84 -1.73
CA ALA A 537 -2.63 7.08 -1.03
C ALA A 537 -2.83 8.35 -1.88
N THR A 538 -2.70 8.25 -3.21
CA THR A 538 -2.87 9.39 -4.14
C THR A 538 -3.93 9.15 -5.22
N GLN A 539 -4.33 7.89 -5.46
CA GLN A 539 -5.25 7.51 -6.54
C GLN A 539 -6.70 7.36 -6.09
N THR A 540 -6.99 7.50 -4.79
CA THR A 540 -8.37 7.42 -4.29
C THR A 540 -9.12 8.72 -4.55
N ALA A 541 -10.03 8.72 -5.54
CA ALA A 541 -10.93 9.84 -5.81
C ALA A 541 -12.19 9.82 -4.91
N GLN A 542 -12.63 8.64 -4.47
CA GLN A 542 -13.82 8.44 -3.64
C GLN A 542 -13.55 7.40 -2.55
N GLY A 543 -14.11 7.61 -1.36
CA GLY A 543 -14.03 6.67 -0.25
C GLY A 543 -12.75 6.78 0.59
N HIS A 544 -12.57 5.78 1.45
CA HIS A 544 -11.67 5.84 2.60
C HIS A 544 -10.30 5.17 2.39
N HIS A 545 -10.07 4.55 1.23
CA HIS A 545 -8.90 3.69 0.96
C HIS A 545 -7.54 4.39 1.01
N HIS A 546 -7.49 5.73 0.90
CA HIS A 546 -6.23 6.48 1.04
C HIS A 546 -5.80 6.68 2.50
N ILE A 547 -6.70 6.55 3.47
CA ILE A 547 -6.43 6.92 4.87
C ILE A 547 -5.27 6.10 5.45
N LEU A 548 -5.35 4.76 5.34
CA LEU A 548 -4.32 3.88 5.89
C LEU A 548 -2.96 4.00 5.17
N PRO A 549 -2.88 3.95 3.82
CA PRO A 549 -1.64 4.21 3.10
C PRO A 549 -1.01 5.57 3.43
N SER A 550 -1.80 6.65 3.54
CA SER A 550 -1.29 7.96 3.90
C SER A 550 -0.72 7.99 5.33
N LEU A 551 -1.39 7.37 6.31
CA LEU A 551 -0.86 7.26 7.68
C LEU A 551 0.37 6.35 7.76
N ARG A 552 0.40 5.27 6.97
CA ARG A 552 1.57 4.40 6.86
C ARG A 552 2.76 5.17 6.31
N LEU A 553 2.57 5.95 5.25
CA LEU A 553 3.59 6.78 4.63
C LEU A 553 4.05 7.90 5.56
N MET A 554 3.17 8.52 6.36
CA MET A 554 3.56 9.52 7.36
C MET A 554 4.62 9.07 8.37
N SER A 555 4.83 7.76 8.50
CA SER A 555 5.69 7.17 9.54
C SER A 555 6.79 6.27 9.00
N SER A 556 6.84 6.02 7.69
CA SER A 556 7.72 5.00 7.09
C SER A 556 8.43 5.55 5.86
N ASP A 557 9.73 5.29 5.76
CA ASP A 557 10.47 5.55 4.52
C ASP A 557 10.07 4.55 3.43
N LEU A 558 10.26 4.91 2.16
CA LEU A 558 9.70 4.18 1.01
C LEU A 558 10.82 3.66 0.09
N VAL A 559 10.82 2.35 -0.16
CA VAL A 559 11.64 1.69 -1.19
C VAL A 559 10.71 1.26 -2.32
N LEU A 560 11.00 1.70 -3.53
CA LEU A 560 10.27 1.34 -4.74
C LEU A 560 11.14 0.44 -5.60
N GLU A 561 10.69 -0.79 -5.83
CA GLU A 561 11.46 -1.83 -6.53
C GLU A 561 10.83 -2.14 -7.88
N ASP A 562 11.67 -2.44 -8.88
CA ASP A 562 11.26 -2.87 -10.23
C ASP A 562 10.25 -1.93 -10.93
N ILE A 563 10.41 -0.62 -10.75
CA ILE A 563 9.51 0.41 -11.31
C ILE A 563 9.49 0.48 -12.83
N GLU A 564 10.51 -0.07 -13.50
CA GLU A 564 10.58 -0.18 -14.96
C GLU A 564 9.51 -1.09 -15.56
N GLN A 565 8.81 -1.88 -14.74
CA GLN A 565 7.68 -2.70 -15.20
C GLN A 565 6.44 -1.87 -15.49
N LEU A 566 6.29 -0.71 -14.83
CA LEU A 566 5.15 0.21 -14.96
C LEU A 566 5.11 0.87 -16.34
N ASP A 567 3.91 1.06 -16.88
CA ASP A 567 3.67 1.67 -18.18
C ASP A 567 2.96 3.03 -18.09
N GLY A 568 3.11 3.84 -19.14
CA GLY A 568 2.29 5.03 -19.42
C GLY A 568 1.89 5.88 -18.20
N ASP A 569 0.59 5.89 -17.91
CA ASP A 569 -0.03 6.69 -16.85
C ASP A 569 0.35 6.20 -15.43
N ALA A 570 0.70 4.93 -15.26
CA ALA A 570 1.11 4.37 -13.98
C ALA A 570 2.41 5.02 -13.47
N LEU A 571 3.34 5.34 -14.38
CA LEU A 571 4.57 6.08 -14.05
C LEU A 571 4.27 7.49 -13.54
N ILE A 572 3.27 8.17 -14.10
CA ILE A 572 2.83 9.51 -13.65
C ILE A 572 2.17 9.42 -12.27
N ALA A 573 1.33 8.42 -12.07
CA ALA A 573 0.70 8.16 -10.77
C ALA A 573 1.73 7.83 -9.67
N LEU A 574 2.78 7.07 -10.00
CA LEU A 574 3.90 6.83 -9.10
C LEU A 574 4.61 8.14 -8.72
N GLY A 575 4.79 9.06 -9.67
CA GLY A 575 5.32 10.40 -9.39
C GLY A 575 4.51 11.17 -8.35
N ARG A 576 3.17 11.03 -8.34
CA ARG A 576 2.30 11.63 -7.31
C ARG A 576 2.53 11.00 -5.93
N LEU A 577 2.76 9.68 -5.87
CA LEU A 577 3.08 8.99 -4.62
C LEU A 577 4.46 9.41 -4.06
N ILE A 578 5.48 9.52 -4.92
CA ILE A 578 6.81 10.00 -4.55
C ILE A 578 6.75 11.43 -4.02
N HIS A 579 5.96 12.29 -4.67
CA HIS A 579 5.68 13.64 -4.18
C HIS A 579 5.03 13.62 -2.79
N LEU A 580 4.03 12.77 -2.57
CA LEU A 580 3.40 12.63 -1.25
C LEU A 580 4.41 12.16 -0.19
N ALA A 581 5.32 11.24 -0.52
CA ALA A 581 6.37 10.79 0.40
C ALA A 581 7.28 11.95 0.84
N GLY A 582 7.72 12.79 -0.12
CA GLY A 582 8.47 14.02 0.18
C GLY A 582 7.66 15.00 1.04
N MET A 583 6.38 15.21 0.69
CA MET A 583 5.46 16.12 1.41
C MET A 583 5.19 15.67 2.86
N LEU A 584 5.32 14.38 3.15
CA LEU A 584 5.20 13.81 4.51
C LEU A 584 6.56 13.63 5.22
N GLY A 585 7.62 14.19 4.64
CA GLY A 585 8.96 14.23 5.21
C GLY A 585 9.68 12.89 5.26
N ARG A 586 9.33 11.98 4.35
CA ARG A 586 9.92 10.64 4.24
C ARG A 586 11.03 10.58 3.21
N LYS A 587 11.85 9.55 3.30
CA LYS A 587 12.96 9.25 2.37
C LYS A 587 12.49 8.27 1.31
N VAL A 588 13.04 8.39 0.11
CA VAL A 588 12.70 7.52 -1.03
C VAL A 588 13.96 6.87 -1.58
N ILE A 589 13.92 5.55 -1.78
CA ILE A 589 14.94 4.80 -2.51
C ILE A 589 14.27 4.19 -3.75
N LEU A 590 14.75 4.54 -4.93
CA LEU A 590 14.42 3.86 -6.18
C LEU A 590 15.42 2.72 -6.41
N SER A 591 14.94 1.48 -6.43
CA SER A 591 15.75 0.28 -6.57
C SER A 591 15.47 -0.34 -7.94
N SER A 592 16.27 0.03 -8.93
CA SER A 592 16.10 -0.41 -10.33
C SER A 592 17.43 -0.37 -11.06
N SER A 593 17.78 -1.48 -11.73
CA SER A 593 19.00 -1.60 -12.54
C SER A 593 18.88 -0.99 -13.93
N GLN A 594 17.67 -0.61 -14.36
CA GLN A 594 17.38 -0.15 -15.74
C GLN A 594 16.66 1.20 -15.77
N LEU A 595 16.80 1.99 -14.70
CA LEU A 595 16.16 3.30 -14.63
C LEU A 595 16.79 4.27 -15.64
N THR A 596 15.97 4.88 -16.50
CA THR A 596 16.48 5.87 -17.46
C THR A 596 16.78 7.20 -16.75
N PRO A 597 17.74 8.01 -17.24
CA PRO A 597 18.08 9.30 -16.65
C PRO A 597 16.89 10.24 -16.47
N GLU A 598 15.98 10.25 -17.44
CA GLU A 598 14.81 11.14 -17.43
C GLU A 598 13.76 10.71 -16.40
N LEU A 599 13.58 9.41 -16.18
CA LEU A 599 12.71 8.89 -15.12
C LEU A 599 13.28 9.25 -13.74
N ALA A 600 14.58 9.03 -13.54
CA ALA A 600 15.26 9.36 -12.29
C ALA A 600 15.12 10.86 -11.96
N GLU A 601 15.33 11.72 -12.96
CA GLU A 601 15.17 13.17 -12.83
C GLU A 601 13.73 13.58 -12.52
N GLY A 602 12.74 13.07 -13.29
CA GLY A 602 11.34 13.40 -13.08
C GLY A 602 10.86 13.02 -11.68
N TYR A 603 11.29 11.87 -11.17
CA TYR A 603 10.98 11.42 -9.81
C TYR A 603 11.74 12.18 -8.73
N PHE A 604 12.99 12.55 -8.96
CA PHE A 604 13.69 13.45 -8.06
C PHE A 604 12.98 14.81 -7.97
N SER A 605 12.56 15.38 -9.10
CA SER A 605 11.81 16.64 -9.14
C SER A 605 10.50 16.55 -8.35
N ALA A 606 9.76 15.45 -8.52
CA ALA A 606 8.54 15.18 -7.75
C ALA A 606 8.81 15.05 -6.25
N TYR A 607 9.86 14.33 -5.87
CA TYR A 607 10.28 14.19 -4.46
C TYR A 607 10.68 15.53 -3.86
N GLN A 608 11.52 16.29 -4.55
CA GLN A 608 12.04 17.56 -4.08
C GLN A 608 10.93 18.59 -3.87
N SER A 609 9.96 18.69 -4.79
CA SER A 609 8.83 19.62 -4.62
C SER A 609 7.96 19.24 -3.42
N GLY A 610 7.79 17.95 -3.14
CA GLY A 610 7.12 17.48 -1.93
C GLY A 610 7.93 17.84 -0.67
N TRP A 611 9.22 17.50 -0.65
CA TRP A 611 10.12 17.77 0.47
C TRP A 611 10.17 19.26 0.83
N GLN A 612 10.13 20.14 -0.17
CA GLN A 612 10.08 21.59 0.03
C GLN A 612 8.86 22.04 0.85
N ILE A 613 7.68 21.46 0.59
CA ILE A 613 6.47 21.77 1.37
C ILE A 613 6.66 21.33 2.82
N PHE A 614 7.20 20.13 3.02
CA PHE A 614 7.49 19.62 4.36
C PHE A 614 8.51 20.50 5.09
N SER A 615 9.65 20.80 4.47
CA SER A 615 10.74 21.55 5.09
C SER A 615 10.29 22.94 5.52
N ARG A 616 9.54 23.66 4.66
CA ARG A 616 8.92 24.95 5.02
C ARG A 616 7.96 24.82 6.20
N SER A 617 7.12 23.79 6.21
CA SER A 617 6.16 23.57 7.31
C SER A 617 6.82 23.31 8.66
N ARG A 618 8.07 22.85 8.66
CA ARG A 618 8.88 22.53 9.85
C ARG A 618 9.98 23.55 10.14
N GLY A 619 10.13 24.60 9.33
CA GLY A 619 11.24 25.56 9.43
C GLY A 619 12.62 24.94 9.20
N SER A 620 12.71 23.91 8.36
CA SER A 620 13.95 23.19 8.00
C SER A 620 14.46 23.57 6.61
N GLU A 621 15.74 23.34 6.35
CA GLU A 621 16.32 23.56 5.02
C GLU A 621 15.70 22.63 3.96
N ALA A 622 15.50 23.18 2.75
CA ALA A 622 14.94 22.45 1.61
C ALA A 622 16.00 21.65 0.82
N THR A 623 17.16 21.40 1.42
CA THR A 623 18.23 20.59 0.82
C THR A 623 17.87 19.12 0.82
N VAL A 624 18.34 18.38 -0.19
CA VAL A 624 18.09 16.93 -0.35
C VAL A 624 19.42 16.22 -0.53
N GLY A 625 19.69 15.22 0.30
CA GLY A 625 20.77 14.26 0.04
C GLY A 625 20.39 13.33 -1.10
N CYS A 626 21.17 13.35 -2.18
CA CYS A 626 20.99 12.50 -3.34
C CYS A 626 22.09 11.44 -3.37
N ALA A 627 21.72 10.17 -3.41
CA ALA A 627 22.68 9.06 -3.45
C ALA A 627 22.50 8.22 -4.71
N TRP A 628 23.63 7.88 -5.35
CA TRP A 628 23.70 6.93 -6.46
C TRP A 628 24.57 5.75 -6.04
N VAL A 629 24.04 4.53 -6.18
CA VAL A 629 24.66 3.29 -5.70
C VAL A 629 24.63 2.25 -6.80
N ASN A 630 25.73 1.53 -6.99
CA ASN A 630 25.78 0.33 -7.84
C ASN A 630 26.74 -0.71 -7.23
N ASP A 631 27.06 -1.75 -8.00
CA ASP A 631 27.92 -2.86 -7.55
C ASP A 631 29.38 -2.46 -7.26
N ALA A 632 29.84 -1.28 -7.69
CA ALA A 632 31.24 -0.85 -7.59
C ALA A 632 31.44 0.37 -6.68
N THR A 633 30.61 1.40 -6.86
CA THR A 633 30.79 2.74 -6.29
C THR A 633 29.51 3.26 -5.63
N THR A 634 29.68 4.24 -4.74
CA THR A 634 28.59 5.02 -4.15
C THR A 634 28.99 6.48 -4.16
N GLN A 635 28.09 7.34 -4.65
CA GLN A 635 28.27 8.78 -4.66
C GLN A 635 27.09 9.42 -3.94
N ILE A 636 27.36 10.41 -3.08
CA ILE A 636 26.32 11.17 -2.38
C ILE A 636 26.61 12.65 -2.52
N GLN A 637 25.60 13.43 -2.93
CA GLN A 637 25.66 14.88 -3.09
C GLN A 637 24.47 15.54 -2.40
N THR A 638 24.68 16.66 -1.73
CA THR A 638 23.59 17.48 -1.19
C THR A 638 23.15 18.48 -2.23
N LEU A 639 21.93 18.35 -2.74
CA LEU A 639 21.38 19.28 -3.72
C LEU A 639 20.50 20.32 -3.03
N PRO A 640 20.72 21.62 -3.27
CA PRO A 640 19.82 22.68 -2.82
C PRO A 640 18.54 22.66 -3.64
N HIS A 641 17.50 23.33 -3.16
CA HIS A 641 16.30 23.60 -3.96
C HIS A 641 16.44 24.93 -4.72
N THR A 642 16.63 24.83 -6.03
CA THR A 642 16.70 25.93 -7.00
C THR A 642 15.87 25.52 -8.24
N LYS A 643 15.62 26.48 -9.15
CA LYS A 643 14.91 26.17 -10.41
C LYS A 643 15.66 25.15 -11.28
N GLU A 644 16.97 25.00 -11.07
CA GLU A 644 17.87 24.16 -11.86
C GLU A 644 18.28 22.88 -11.10
N SER A 645 17.71 22.59 -9.93
CA SER A 645 18.06 21.40 -9.15
C SER A 645 17.90 20.10 -9.93
N HIS A 646 16.90 20.01 -10.79
CA HIS A 646 16.68 18.84 -11.65
C HIS A 646 17.80 18.68 -12.68
N LEU A 647 18.37 19.79 -13.19
CA LEU A 647 19.53 19.75 -14.08
C LEU A 647 20.79 19.31 -13.33
N LEU A 648 21.03 19.85 -12.12
CA LEU A 648 22.15 19.41 -11.27
C LEU A 648 22.05 17.91 -10.95
N PHE A 649 20.84 17.43 -10.64
CA PHE A 649 20.61 16.00 -10.43
C PHE A 649 20.94 15.20 -11.69
N ARG A 650 20.47 15.65 -12.87
CA ARG A 650 20.77 15.01 -14.16
C ARG A 650 22.27 14.97 -14.43
N GLU A 651 23.00 16.05 -14.19
CA GLU A 651 24.45 16.11 -14.37
C GLU A 651 25.18 15.07 -13.50
N HIS A 652 24.87 15.02 -12.21
CA HIS A 652 25.46 14.02 -11.31
C HIS A 652 25.05 12.59 -11.67
N HIS A 653 23.80 12.38 -12.07
CA HIS A 653 23.31 11.07 -12.47
C HIS A 653 23.98 10.57 -13.75
N ASN A 654 24.12 11.43 -14.77
CA ASN A 654 24.82 11.11 -16.01
C ASN A 654 26.31 10.84 -15.76
N ALA A 655 26.97 11.69 -14.96
CA ALA A 655 28.37 11.47 -14.57
C ALA A 655 28.56 10.15 -13.82
N PHE A 656 27.61 9.77 -12.95
CA PHE A 656 27.64 8.47 -12.30
C PHE A 656 27.52 7.33 -13.31
N ILE A 657 26.58 7.39 -14.25
CA ILE A 657 26.41 6.38 -15.31
C ILE A 657 27.67 6.27 -16.18
N GLU A 658 28.22 7.39 -16.65
CA GLU A 658 29.39 7.42 -17.54
C GLU A 658 30.65 6.82 -16.89
N ASN A 659 30.92 7.18 -15.63
CA ASN A 659 32.07 6.65 -14.88
C ASN A 659 32.01 5.13 -14.66
N ASN A 660 30.80 4.55 -14.68
CA ASN A 660 30.62 3.11 -14.55
C ASN A 660 30.85 2.35 -15.87
N VAL A 661 30.73 3.02 -17.02
CA VAL A 661 31.00 2.42 -18.34
C VAL A 661 32.50 2.30 -18.62
N THR A 662 33.33 3.14 -17.98
CA THR A 662 34.77 3.21 -18.22
C THR A 662 35.62 2.18 -17.47
N ASP A 663 35.08 1.55 -16.41
CA ASP A 663 35.81 0.62 -15.53
C ASP A 663 35.56 -0.88 -15.83
N ASP A 664 34.80 -1.21 -16.88
CA ASP A 664 34.63 -2.59 -17.31
C ASP A 664 35.88 -3.10 -18.06
N ALA A 665 36.80 -3.72 -17.32
CA ALA A 665 37.50 -4.87 -17.89
C ALA A 665 36.41 -5.80 -18.46
N PRO A 666 36.52 -6.31 -19.70
CA PRO A 666 35.42 -7.02 -20.35
C PRO A 666 34.98 -8.19 -19.46
N LEU A 667 33.87 -8.00 -18.76
CA LEU A 667 33.24 -9.06 -17.99
C LEU A 667 32.96 -10.18 -19.00
N PRO A 668 33.31 -11.45 -18.69
CA PRO A 668 33.06 -12.54 -19.62
C PRO A 668 31.57 -12.52 -19.98
N VAL A 669 31.27 -12.48 -21.28
CA VAL A 669 29.89 -12.44 -21.78
C VAL A 669 29.15 -13.67 -21.24
N ARG A 670 28.41 -13.51 -20.14
CA ARG A 670 27.65 -14.60 -19.50
C ARG A 670 26.44 -15.01 -20.33
N HIS A 671 25.92 -14.11 -21.15
CA HIS A 671 24.71 -14.31 -21.96
C HIS A 671 24.92 -13.81 -23.39
N GLN A 672 24.70 -14.68 -24.38
CA GLN A 672 24.58 -14.30 -25.79
C GLN A 672 23.09 -14.21 -26.13
N ARG A 673 22.66 -13.11 -26.76
CA ARG A 673 21.30 -12.94 -27.27
C ARG A 673 21.27 -13.26 -28.75
N GLU A 674 20.26 -14.01 -29.16
CA GLU A 674 19.98 -14.37 -30.55
C GLU A 674 18.51 -14.06 -30.82
N GLU A 675 18.24 -13.36 -31.91
CA GLU A 675 16.87 -13.05 -32.33
C GLU A 675 16.31 -14.21 -33.15
N ILE A 676 15.15 -14.70 -32.74
CA ILE A 676 14.45 -15.82 -33.41
C ILE A 676 13.13 -15.28 -33.92
N VAL A 677 12.90 -15.39 -35.23
CA VAL A 677 11.62 -15.03 -35.85
C VAL A 677 10.67 -16.22 -35.71
N LEU A 678 9.49 -15.97 -35.14
CA LEU A 678 8.42 -16.95 -35.02
C LEU A 678 7.24 -16.51 -35.90
N ASP A 679 6.73 -17.41 -36.75
CA ASP A 679 5.54 -17.14 -37.56
C ASP A 679 4.27 -17.06 -36.67
N ASN A 680 4.19 -17.94 -35.66
CA ASN A 680 3.18 -17.97 -34.62
C ASN A 680 3.66 -18.85 -33.43
N PHE A 681 2.87 -18.90 -32.36
CA PHE A 681 3.17 -19.70 -31.16
C PHE A 681 2.99 -21.22 -31.33
N HIS A 682 2.35 -21.66 -32.43
CA HIS A 682 2.17 -23.06 -32.81
C HIS A 682 3.18 -23.52 -33.88
N SER A 683 4.33 -22.86 -33.96
CA SER A 683 5.32 -23.12 -35.00
C SER A 683 6.36 -24.14 -34.55
N LYS A 684 6.82 -24.96 -35.50
CA LYS A 684 7.99 -25.83 -35.29
C LYS A 684 9.25 -25.02 -34.89
N SER A 685 9.31 -23.73 -35.25
CA SER A 685 10.38 -22.83 -34.86
C SER A 685 10.51 -22.69 -33.34
N LEU A 686 9.39 -22.64 -32.60
CA LEU A 686 9.43 -22.59 -31.13
C LEU A 686 9.98 -23.90 -30.53
N VAL A 687 9.51 -25.05 -31.04
CA VAL A 687 10.01 -26.38 -30.63
C VAL A 687 11.52 -26.48 -30.90
N ASN A 688 11.95 -26.12 -32.11
CA ASN A 688 13.35 -26.13 -32.50
C ASN A 688 14.19 -25.21 -31.60
N ALA A 689 13.68 -24.03 -31.23
CA ALA A 689 14.37 -23.12 -30.32
C ALA A 689 14.53 -23.72 -28.93
N VAL A 690 13.48 -24.30 -28.35
CA VAL A 690 13.53 -24.99 -27.04
C VAL A 690 14.53 -26.14 -27.08
N TYR A 691 14.45 -26.99 -28.10
CA TYR A 691 15.35 -28.14 -28.25
C TYR A 691 16.81 -27.69 -28.46
N TYR A 692 17.04 -26.68 -29.29
CA TYR A 692 18.36 -26.12 -29.56
C TYR A 692 19.01 -25.56 -28.29
N GLN A 693 18.26 -24.83 -27.46
CA GLN A 693 18.77 -24.30 -26.20
C GLN A 693 19.07 -25.42 -25.20
N HIS A 694 18.22 -26.45 -25.12
CA HIS A 694 18.49 -27.64 -24.32
C HIS A 694 19.81 -28.30 -24.73
N ILE A 695 20.01 -28.63 -26.01
CA ILE A 695 21.24 -29.30 -26.48
C ILE A 695 22.49 -28.50 -26.14
N ARG A 696 22.43 -27.16 -26.20
CA ARG A 696 23.58 -26.30 -25.89
C ARG A 696 23.90 -26.17 -24.40
N ARG A 697 22.91 -26.30 -23.53
CA ARG A 697 23.02 -25.91 -22.10
C ARG A 697 22.69 -27.03 -21.13
N ALA A 698 22.23 -28.18 -21.61
CA ALA A 698 21.91 -29.31 -20.75
C ALA A 698 23.12 -29.81 -19.98
N THR A 699 22.88 -30.21 -18.74
CA THR A 699 23.86 -30.80 -17.83
C THR A 699 23.62 -32.30 -17.71
N LEU A 700 24.68 -33.08 -17.57
CA LEU A 700 24.58 -34.52 -17.37
C LEU A 700 24.15 -34.81 -15.93
N HIS A 701 23.19 -35.74 -15.78
CA HIS A 701 22.69 -36.18 -14.49
C HIS A 701 23.80 -36.91 -13.68
N PRO A 702 24.06 -36.55 -12.41
CA PRO A 702 25.20 -37.12 -11.66
C PRO A 702 25.14 -38.63 -11.40
N ARG A 703 23.95 -39.24 -11.43
CA ARG A 703 23.72 -40.66 -11.12
C ARG A 703 23.15 -41.48 -12.28
N GLY A 704 23.15 -40.94 -13.51
CA GLY A 704 22.59 -41.63 -14.68
C GLY A 704 22.91 -40.92 -15.99
N ASP A 705 22.61 -41.54 -17.12
CA ASP A 705 23.07 -41.09 -18.45
C ASP A 705 22.16 -40.00 -19.09
N LYS A 706 21.35 -39.31 -18.29
CA LYS A 706 20.36 -38.34 -18.79
C LYS A 706 20.89 -36.92 -18.84
N LYS A 707 20.49 -36.15 -19.85
CA LYS A 707 20.79 -34.72 -20.00
C LYS A 707 19.59 -33.89 -19.60
N ILE A 708 19.80 -32.93 -18.70
CA ILE A 708 18.74 -32.15 -18.07
C ILE A 708 19.00 -30.65 -18.28
N SER A 709 17.95 -29.89 -18.58
CA SER A 709 18.02 -28.42 -18.54
C SER A 709 16.75 -27.80 -17.96
N PHE A 710 16.90 -26.65 -17.31
CA PHE A 710 15.82 -25.81 -16.80
C PHE A 710 15.72 -24.54 -17.64
N GLY A 711 14.64 -24.42 -18.42
CA GLY A 711 14.37 -23.30 -19.31
C GLY A 711 13.24 -22.39 -18.83
N LEU A 712 13.27 -21.14 -19.28
CA LEU A 712 12.19 -20.17 -19.12
C LEU A 712 11.67 -19.70 -20.47
N LEU A 713 10.37 -19.79 -20.72
CA LEU A 713 9.68 -19.23 -21.88
C LEU A 713 8.77 -18.09 -21.42
N ASN A 714 9.13 -16.85 -21.76
CA ASN A 714 8.32 -15.66 -21.46
C ASN A 714 7.47 -15.24 -22.66
N MET A 715 6.17 -15.09 -22.45
CA MET A 715 5.20 -14.63 -23.43
C MET A 715 4.63 -13.26 -23.03
N ALA A 716 4.10 -12.52 -23.99
CA ALA A 716 3.58 -11.17 -23.74
C ALA A 716 2.24 -11.13 -22.98
N SER A 717 1.48 -12.23 -22.96
CA SER A 717 0.16 -12.29 -22.31
C SER A 717 -0.12 -13.68 -21.73
N THR A 718 -1.05 -13.76 -20.78
CA THR A 718 -1.48 -15.04 -20.19
C THR A 718 -2.06 -15.98 -21.25
N HIS A 719 -2.83 -15.44 -22.18
CA HIS A 719 -3.39 -16.19 -23.30
C HIS A 719 -2.28 -16.85 -24.15
N ALA A 720 -1.24 -16.11 -24.50
CA ALA A 720 -0.10 -16.65 -25.24
C ALA A 720 0.69 -17.70 -24.43
N CYS A 721 0.78 -17.55 -23.11
CA CYS A 721 1.38 -18.58 -22.24
C CYS A 721 0.62 -19.91 -22.33
N ILE A 722 -0.71 -19.83 -22.25
CA ILE A 722 -1.59 -20.99 -22.30
C ILE A 722 -1.48 -21.67 -23.67
N GLU A 723 -1.58 -20.91 -24.77
CA GLU A 723 -1.45 -21.46 -26.14
C GLU A 723 -0.09 -22.13 -26.38
N ALA A 724 1.00 -21.49 -25.94
CA ALA A 724 2.34 -22.06 -26.08
C ALA A 724 2.52 -23.34 -25.24
N ALA A 725 2.00 -23.34 -24.00
CA ALA A 725 2.05 -24.52 -23.15
C ALA A 725 1.23 -25.68 -23.72
N GLU A 726 -0.02 -25.42 -24.15
CA GLU A 726 -0.87 -26.43 -24.81
C GLU A 726 -0.18 -27.02 -26.04
N PHE A 727 0.38 -26.18 -26.91
CA PHE A 727 1.09 -26.60 -28.10
C PHE A 727 2.29 -27.50 -27.80
N LEU A 728 3.15 -27.09 -26.85
CA LEU A 728 4.35 -27.85 -26.48
C LEU A 728 4.00 -29.18 -25.81
N MET A 729 2.87 -29.27 -25.10
CA MET A 729 2.37 -30.53 -24.52
C MET A 729 1.79 -31.48 -25.58
N GLN A 730 1.11 -30.95 -26.61
CA GLN A 730 0.54 -31.73 -27.72
C GLN A 730 1.58 -32.20 -28.74
N TYR A 731 2.69 -31.49 -28.84
CA TYR A 731 3.71 -31.79 -29.82
C TYR A 731 4.31 -33.20 -29.60
N GLU A 732 4.44 -33.96 -30.68
CA GLU A 732 5.11 -35.26 -30.67
C GLU A 732 6.63 -35.06 -30.64
N TRP A 733 7.20 -35.00 -29.43
CA TRP A 733 8.64 -34.97 -29.21
C TRP A 733 9.29 -36.29 -29.63
N PRO A 734 10.55 -36.28 -30.10
CA PRO A 734 11.30 -37.50 -30.38
C PRO A 734 11.35 -38.44 -29.16
N ASP A 735 11.43 -39.76 -29.39
CA ASP A 735 11.40 -40.78 -28.32
C ASP A 735 12.53 -40.63 -27.28
N ASP A 736 13.63 -39.98 -27.66
CA ASP A 736 14.77 -39.68 -26.80
C ASP A 736 14.59 -38.42 -25.94
N THR A 737 13.47 -37.70 -26.08
CA THR A 737 13.23 -36.39 -25.45
C THR A 737 11.90 -36.33 -24.69
N ASP A 738 11.97 -35.99 -23.40
CA ASP A 738 10.81 -35.79 -22.54
C ASP A 738 10.76 -34.34 -22.03
N ILE A 739 9.63 -33.67 -22.22
CA ILE A 739 9.40 -32.31 -21.74
C ILE A 739 8.44 -32.30 -20.54
N LYS A 740 8.77 -31.48 -19.55
CA LYS A 740 8.00 -31.23 -18.33
C LYS A 740 7.73 -29.73 -18.21
N ILE A 741 6.47 -29.34 -18.28
CA ILE A 741 6.07 -27.93 -18.36
C ILE A 741 5.39 -27.48 -17.05
N LEU A 742 5.79 -26.31 -16.57
CA LEU A 742 5.15 -25.57 -15.48
C LEU A 742 4.59 -24.27 -16.03
N LEU A 743 3.27 -24.12 -16.01
CA LEU A 743 2.61 -22.87 -16.41
C LEU A 743 2.38 -21.99 -15.18
N HIS A 744 2.89 -20.75 -15.21
CA HIS A 744 2.82 -19.81 -14.08
C HIS A 744 2.38 -18.42 -14.54
N HIS A 745 1.18 -17.98 -14.14
CA HIS A 745 0.61 -16.69 -14.57
C HIS A 745 -0.53 -16.17 -13.66
N PRO A 746 -0.91 -14.86 -13.74
CA PRO A 746 -1.91 -14.26 -12.85
C PRO A 746 -3.34 -14.82 -12.86
N GLN A 747 -3.75 -15.55 -13.91
CA GLN A 747 -5.09 -16.17 -14.00
C GLN A 747 -5.23 -17.49 -13.22
N GLN A 748 -4.20 -17.89 -12.46
CA GLN A 748 -4.29 -18.97 -11.45
C GLN A 748 -4.64 -18.39 -10.08
N THR A 749 -5.24 -19.19 -9.19
CA THR A 749 -5.48 -18.77 -7.80
C THR A 749 -4.17 -18.36 -7.14
N LEU A 750 -4.20 -17.31 -6.30
CA LEU A 750 -3.03 -16.85 -5.56
C LEU A 750 -2.35 -17.98 -4.78
N LEU A 751 -3.13 -18.88 -4.18
CA LEU A 751 -2.60 -20.05 -3.47
C LEU A 751 -1.84 -21.03 -4.37
N MET A 752 -2.32 -21.28 -5.59
CA MET A 752 -1.65 -22.19 -6.52
C MET A 752 -0.33 -21.61 -7.03
N ARG A 753 -0.31 -20.29 -7.31
CA ARG A 753 0.93 -19.58 -7.61
C ARG A 753 1.92 -19.66 -6.45
N ASN A 754 1.43 -19.49 -5.22
CA ASN A 754 2.24 -19.63 -4.02
C ASN A 754 2.87 -21.04 -3.89
N GLU A 755 2.10 -22.11 -4.14
CA GLU A 755 2.63 -23.48 -4.11
C GLU A 755 3.66 -23.74 -5.23
N GLN A 756 3.44 -23.18 -6.43
CA GLN A 756 4.41 -23.25 -7.52
C GLN A 756 5.71 -22.53 -7.17
N GLU A 757 5.64 -21.33 -6.60
CA GLU A 757 6.81 -20.56 -6.17
C GLU A 757 7.55 -21.26 -5.03
N GLN A 758 6.84 -21.86 -4.07
CA GLN A 758 7.47 -22.69 -3.03
C GLN A 758 8.28 -23.85 -3.63
N TYR A 759 7.70 -24.53 -4.61
CA TYR A 759 8.38 -25.61 -5.31
C TYR A 759 9.58 -25.10 -6.13
N LEU A 760 9.45 -23.97 -6.82
CA LEU A 760 10.56 -23.37 -7.56
C LEU A 760 11.68 -22.90 -6.64
N ASP A 761 11.37 -22.44 -5.43
CA ASP A 761 12.36 -22.12 -4.41
C ASP A 761 13.17 -23.34 -3.99
N ASP A 762 12.54 -24.51 -3.85
CA ASP A 762 13.23 -25.75 -3.50
C ASP A 762 14.15 -26.27 -4.63
N VAL A 763 13.86 -25.88 -5.89
CA VAL A 763 14.46 -26.49 -7.08
C VAL A 763 15.46 -25.56 -7.78
N LEU A 764 15.10 -24.31 -8.02
CA LEU A 764 15.85 -23.37 -8.88
C LEU A 764 16.50 -22.19 -8.15
N TYR A 765 16.26 -22.05 -6.85
CA TYR A 765 16.78 -20.92 -6.09
C TYR A 765 18.31 -20.95 -5.99
N GLN A 766 18.95 -19.85 -6.44
CA GLN A 766 20.40 -19.58 -6.30
C GLN A 766 21.36 -20.71 -6.72
N GLY A 767 21.22 -21.23 -7.95
CA GLY A 767 22.28 -22.03 -8.58
C GLY A 767 22.48 -23.43 -8.00
N THR A 768 21.57 -23.90 -7.14
CA THR A 768 21.53 -25.28 -6.67
C THR A 768 20.86 -26.22 -7.67
N ILE A 769 21.15 -26.08 -8.96
CA ILE A 769 20.64 -26.99 -10.01
C ILE A 769 21.01 -28.44 -9.68
N HIS A 770 22.15 -28.66 -9.00
CA HIS A 770 22.51 -29.98 -8.49
C HIS A 770 21.58 -30.51 -7.39
N ARG A 771 20.98 -29.64 -6.57
CA ARG A 771 19.94 -30.01 -5.58
C ARG A 771 18.57 -30.21 -6.20
N ALA A 772 18.27 -29.56 -7.33
CA ALA A 772 17.03 -29.77 -8.09
C ALA A 772 16.78 -31.28 -8.34
N ILE A 773 17.85 -32.02 -8.63
CA ILE A 773 17.83 -33.45 -8.92
C ILE A 773 17.49 -34.30 -7.68
N GLU A 774 17.84 -33.82 -6.48
CA GLU A 774 17.50 -34.49 -5.22
C GLU A 774 16.03 -34.28 -4.82
N ASN A 775 15.32 -33.36 -5.48
CA ASN A 775 13.90 -33.15 -5.24
C ASN A 775 13.11 -34.42 -5.58
N PRO A 776 12.22 -34.91 -4.70
CA PRO A 776 11.53 -36.18 -4.87
C PRO A 776 10.63 -36.22 -6.12
N ILE A 777 10.09 -35.08 -6.55
CA ILE A 777 9.23 -35.00 -7.74
C ILE A 777 10.09 -35.18 -9.01
N ILE A 778 11.20 -34.46 -9.10
CA ILE A 778 12.14 -34.54 -10.22
C ILE A 778 12.78 -35.93 -10.27
N ALA A 779 13.26 -36.46 -9.14
CA ALA A 779 13.85 -37.79 -9.05
C ALA A 779 12.88 -38.87 -9.56
N LYS A 780 11.63 -38.86 -9.11
CA LYS A 780 10.60 -39.79 -9.58
C LYS A 780 10.33 -39.65 -11.08
N GLN A 781 10.23 -38.42 -11.59
CA GLN A 781 10.04 -38.18 -13.03
C GLN A 781 11.21 -38.71 -13.86
N LEU A 782 12.44 -38.50 -13.40
CA LEU A 782 13.65 -39.01 -14.03
C LEU A 782 13.72 -40.54 -13.98
N GLU A 783 13.28 -41.19 -12.90
CA GLU A 783 13.20 -42.67 -12.83
C GLU A 783 12.15 -43.25 -13.80
N THR A 784 11.00 -42.58 -13.94
CA THR A 784 9.90 -43.07 -14.79
C THR A 784 10.11 -42.80 -16.28
N SER A 785 10.87 -41.78 -16.65
CA SER A 785 11.10 -41.41 -18.04
C SER A 785 12.10 -42.38 -18.69
N THR A 786 11.91 -42.74 -19.96
CA THR A 786 12.88 -43.56 -20.73
C THR A 786 13.78 -42.71 -21.64
N ALA A 787 13.53 -41.40 -21.72
CA ALA A 787 14.23 -40.46 -22.57
C ALA A 787 15.66 -40.16 -22.07
N GLU A 788 16.59 -39.91 -23.01
CA GLU A 788 17.95 -39.42 -22.74
C GLU A 788 17.92 -37.94 -22.36
N HIS A 789 17.08 -37.15 -23.03
CA HIS A 789 16.94 -35.72 -22.88
C HIS A 789 15.69 -35.39 -22.05
N VAL A 790 15.84 -34.64 -20.96
CA VAL A 790 14.73 -34.19 -20.12
C VAL A 790 14.74 -32.67 -19.99
N ILE A 791 13.68 -32.02 -20.47
CA ILE A 791 13.54 -30.57 -20.51
C ILE A 791 12.51 -30.12 -19.49
N TYR A 792 12.94 -29.37 -18.48
CA TYR A 792 12.05 -28.69 -17.55
C TYR A 792 11.84 -27.25 -18.01
N LEU A 793 10.59 -26.85 -18.25
CA LEU A 793 10.26 -25.55 -18.84
C LEU A 793 9.22 -24.80 -18.01
N VAL A 794 9.55 -23.60 -17.55
CA VAL A 794 8.56 -22.66 -17.01
C VAL A 794 8.03 -21.78 -18.14
N VAL A 795 6.71 -21.74 -18.33
CA VAL A 795 6.03 -20.85 -19.27
C VAL A 795 5.28 -19.77 -18.49
N THR A 796 5.56 -18.50 -18.77
CA THR A 796 5.05 -17.38 -17.97
C THR A 796 4.94 -16.07 -18.76
N ASN A 797 4.16 -15.13 -18.24
CA ASN A 797 4.18 -13.72 -18.64
C ASN A 797 4.67 -12.79 -17.51
N VAL A 798 5.10 -13.34 -16.38
CA VAL A 798 5.65 -12.61 -15.22
C VAL A 798 7.14 -12.92 -15.01
N HIS A 799 7.89 -12.95 -16.12
CA HIS A 799 9.30 -13.37 -16.11
C HIS A 799 10.23 -12.53 -15.22
N SER A 800 9.93 -11.26 -15.00
CA SER A 800 10.74 -10.37 -14.16
C SER A 800 10.78 -10.85 -12.72
N ALA A 801 9.62 -11.22 -12.15
CA ALA A 801 9.51 -11.79 -10.82
C ALA A 801 10.26 -13.13 -10.71
N LEU A 802 10.13 -14.01 -11.71
CA LEU A 802 10.79 -15.31 -11.68
C LEU A 802 12.31 -15.23 -11.89
N LYS A 803 12.80 -14.38 -12.81
CA LYS A 803 14.25 -14.22 -13.05
C LYS A 803 14.97 -13.51 -11.90
N ARG A 804 14.24 -12.76 -11.07
CA ARG A 804 14.77 -12.15 -9.86
C ARG A 804 15.23 -13.21 -8.86
N ASP A 805 14.45 -14.29 -8.74
CA ASP A 805 14.58 -15.26 -7.64
C ASP A 805 15.22 -16.59 -8.10
N TYR A 806 15.05 -16.97 -9.37
CA TYR A 806 15.42 -18.28 -9.91
C TYR A 806 16.49 -18.23 -11.00
N ALA A 807 17.40 -19.20 -10.98
CA ALA A 807 18.40 -19.41 -12.02
C ALA A 807 17.90 -20.42 -13.07
N PHE A 808 17.98 -20.03 -14.34
CA PHE A 808 17.64 -20.89 -15.49
C PHE A 808 18.88 -21.10 -16.36
N ASP A 809 19.00 -22.29 -16.96
CA ASP A 809 20.09 -22.63 -17.90
C ASP A 809 20.00 -21.80 -19.19
N TRP A 810 18.77 -21.51 -19.61
CA TRP A 810 18.46 -20.71 -20.79
C TRP A 810 17.07 -20.06 -20.68
N SER A 811 16.84 -19.01 -21.47
CA SER A 811 15.53 -18.36 -21.52
C SER A 811 15.20 -17.85 -22.91
N ILE A 812 13.96 -18.03 -23.36
CA ILE A 812 13.39 -17.46 -24.57
C ILE A 812 12.41 -16.37 -24.12
N LEU A 813 12.63 -15.13 -24.57
CA LEU A 813 11.83 -13.99 -24.15
C LEU A 813 11.14 -13.34 -25.34
N SER A 814 9.81 -13.20 -25.27
CA SER A 814 9.08 -12.30 -26.15
C SER A 814 9.41 -10.84 -25.79
N PRO A 815 9.71 -9.96 -26.77
CA PRO A 815 9.94 -8.55 -26.50
C PRO A 815 8.66 -7.92 -25.94
N SER A 816 8.74 -7.35 -24.73
CA SER A 816 7.63 -6.63 -24.11
C SER A 816 7.48 -5.23 -24.71
N SER A 817 6.24 -4.82 -25.00
CA SER A 817 5.87 -3.48 -25.48
C SER A 817 6.15 -2.34 -24.49
N CYS A 818 6.59 -2.64 -23.25
CA CYS A 818 6.80 -1.68 -22.18
C CYS A 818 7.75 -0.53 -22.57
N LEU A 819 8.84 -0.84 -23.30
CA LEU A 819 9.89 0.13 -23.66
C LEU A 819 9.39 1.30 -24.54
N SER A 820 8.41 1.09 -25.44
CA SER A 820 7.87 2.18 -26.27
C SER A 820 6.90 3.07 -25.50
N SER A 821 6.16 2.52 -24.56
CA SER A 821 5.23 3.27 -23.69
C SER A 821 5.96 4.11 -22.63
N ALA A 822 7.09 3.60 -22.10
CA ALA A 822 7.94 4.30 -21.15
C ALA A 822 8.53 5.60 -21.76
N GLN A 823 8.92 5.56 -23.04
CA GLN A 823 9.43 6.75 -23.74
C GLN A 823 8.40 7.89 -23.82
N LEU A 824 7.11 7.58 -24.02
CA LEU A 824 6.05 8.60 -24.04
C LEU A 824 5.80 9.18 -22.64
N ALA A 825 5.83 8.34 -21.60
CA ALA A 825 5.66 8.76 -20.21
C ALA A 825 6.84 9.65 -19.72
N VAL A 826 8.07 9.32 -20.15
CA VAL A 826 9.29 10.09 -19.89
C VAL A 826 9.15 11.55 -20.33
N HIS A 827 8.63 11.79 -21.54
CA HIS A 827 8.41 13.15 -22.03
C HIS A 827 7.37 13.92 -21.20
N THR A 828 6.44 13.23 -20.55
CA THR A 828 5.43 13.85 -19.69
C THR A 828 5.96 14.16 -18.29
N LEU A 829 6.81 13.29 -17.74
CA LEU A 829 7.41 13.47 -16.41
C LEU A 829 8.37 14.67 -16.35
N THR A 830 9.07 14.95 -17.45
CA THR A 830 10.03 16.06 -17.57
C THR A 830 9.43 17.30 -18.25
N ALA A 831 8.12 17.30 -18.58
CA ALA A 831 7.43 18.45 -19.14
C ALA A 831 7.01 19.47 -18.05
N TYR A 832 7.99 20.09 -17.40
CA TYR A 832 7.78 20.99 -16.26
C TYR A 832 6.86 22.20 -16.56
N ASP A 833 6.79 22.64 -17.82
CA ASP A 833 5.95 23.75 -18.26
C ASP A 833 4.49 23.34 -18.53
N LYS A 834 4.22 22.05 -18.75
CA LYS A 834 2.87 21.54 -19.01
C LYS A 834 2.13 21.35 -17.69
N LYS A 835 1.45 22.40 -17.23
CA LYS A 835 0.69 22.40 -15.96
C LYS A 835 -0.77 21.97 -16.08
N GLY A 836 -1.13 21.26 -17.15
CA GLY A 836 -2.46 20.64 -17.30
C GLY A 836 -2.73 19.58 -16.25
N ALA A 837 -4.01 19.27 -15.98
CA ALA A 837 -4.42 18.33 -14.93
C ALA A 837 -3.94 16.88 -15.17
N GLU A 838 -3.70 16.52 -16.44
CA GLU A 838 -3.15 15.23 -16.87
C GLU A 838 -1.65 15.08 -16.63
N ASN A 839 -0.91 16.19 -16.50
CA ASN A 839 0.55 16.18 -16.36
C ASN A 839 0.96 16.18 -14.88
N LEU A 840 2.10 15.55 -14.59
CA LEU A 840 2.65 15.54 -13.23
C LEU A 840 2.92 16.98 -12.73
N ALA A 841 3.46 17.86 -13.56
CA ALA A 841 3.73 19.25 -13.17
C ALA A 841 2.48 20.03 -12.74
N GLY A 842 1.30 19.71 -13.28
CA GLY A 842 0.02 20.27 -12.82
C GLY A 842 -0.37 19.78 -11.42
N TRP A 843 0.01 18.56 -11.04
CA TRP A 843 -0.16 18.04 -9.68
C TRP A 843 0.85 18.64 -8.70
N LEU A 844 2.10 18.84 -9.12
CA LEU A 844 3.18 19.35 -8.27
C LEU A 844 3.06 20.86 -8.02
N ASN A 845 2.88 21.63 -9.10
CA ASN A 845 3.08 23.08 -9.11
C ASN A 845 1.77 23.87 -9.32
N SER A 846 0.62 23.23 -9.20
CA SER A 846 -0.71 23.86 -9.33
C SER A 846 -1.69 23.22 -8.35
N CYS A 847 -2.97 23.57 -8.44
CA CYS A 847 -3.98 23.16 -7.46
C CYS A 847 -4.85 21.97 -7.90
N TRP A 848 -4.50 21.27 -8.99
CA TRP A 848 -5.33 20.19 -9.55
C TRP A 848 -5.56 19.02 -8.59
N PHE A 849 -4.69 18.82 -7.60
CA PHE A 849 -4.86 17.81 -6.54
C PHE A 849 -6.10 18.02 -5.67
N LEU A 850 -6.73 19.20 -5.71
CA LEU A 850 -8.01 19.49 -5.06
C LEU A 850 -9.21 18.87 -5.79
N THR A 851 -8.97 18.20 -6.92
CA THR A 851 -9.97 17.54 -7.76
C THR A 851 -9.57 16.10 -8.02
N ALA A 852 -10.50 15.30 -8.53
CA ALA A 852 -10.23 13.93 -9.00
C ALA A 852 -9.63 13.89 -10.42
N LEU A 853 -9.44 15.04 -11.08
CA LEU A 853 -9.01 15.09 -12.49
C LEU A 853 -7.66 14.38 -12.70
N PRO A 854 -6.58 14.64 -11.93
CA PRO A 854 -5.31 13.96 -12.15
C PRO A 854 -5.41 12.43 -12.06
N GLN A 855 -6.26 11.91 -11.17
CA GLN A 855 -6.50 10.48 -10.98
C GLN A 855 -7.32 9.87 -12.13
N VAL A 856 -8.23 10.65 -12.75
CA VAL A 856 -9.08 10.18 -13.85
C VAL A 856 -8.39 10.33 -15.21
N LEU A 857 -7.61 11.39 -15.40
CA LEU A 857 -6.96 11.70 -16.67
C LEU A 857 -5.69 10.89 -16.91
N THR A 858 -4.93 10.57 -15.85
CA THR A 858 -3.77 9.68 -15.87
C THR A 858 -3.88 8.66 -14.73
N PRO A 859 -4.80 7.69 -14.82
CA PRO A 859 -5.06 6.75 -13.75
C PRO A 859 -3.89 5.78 -13.54
N PHE A 860 -3.66 5.39 -12.28
CA PHE A 860 -2.91 4.16 -12.04
C PHE A 860 -3.81 2.99 -12.41
N THR A 861 -3.53 2.39 -13.55
CA THR A 861 -4.17 1.12 -13.91
C THR A 861 -3.22 0.01 -13.46
N PRO A 862 -3.64 -0.89 -12.56
CA PRO A 862 -2.87 -2.10 -12.27
C PRO A 862 -2.53 -2.84 -13.57
N HIS A 863 -1.40 -3.53 -13.61
CA HIS A 863 -0.96 -4.33 -14.77
C HIS A 863 -2.02 -5.28 -15.32
N ASP A 864 -3.00 -5.62 -14.48
CA ASP A 864 -4.17 -6.41 -14.78
C ASP A 864 -5.44 -5.52 -14.73
N LYS A 865 -5.91 -5.00 -15.88
CA LYS A 865 -7.29 -4.49 -16.05
C LYS A 865 -8.36 -5.59 -15.92
N THR A 866 -7.93 -6.79 -15.56
CA THR A 866 -8.74 -7.99 -15.53
C THR A 866 -9.61 -7.96 -14.28
N ALA A 867 -10.92 -8.12 -14.48
CA ALA A 867 -11.84 -8.36 -13.38
C ALA A 867 -11.33 -9.56 -12.56
N LYS A 868 -11.44 -9.52 -11.24
CA LYS A 868 -10.96 -10.60 -10.38
C LYS A 868 -12.12 -11.47 -9.93
N CYS A 869 -11.89 -12.77 -9.84
CA CYS A 869 -12.83 -13.70 -9.23
C CYS A 869 -12.16 -14.52 -8.13
N HIS A 870 -12.99 -15.16 -7.32
CA HIS A 870 -12.57 -16.01 -6.22
C HIS A 870 -13.23 -17.38 -6.33
N LEU A 871 -12.47 -18.42 -6.03
CA LEU A 871 -12.92 -19.81 -6.00
C LEU A 871 -13.07 -20.32 -4.57
N LEU A 872 -14.31 -20.54 -4.12
CA LEU A 872 -14.63 -20.92 -2.74
C LEU A 872 -15.23 -22.32 -2.62
N PRO A 873 -14.88 -23.08 -1.56
CA PRO A 873 -15.50 -24.36 -1.25
C PRO A 873 -16.87 -24.18 -0.58
N LEU A 874 -17.87 -24.93 -1.04
CA LEU A 874 -19.20 -25.09 -0.43
C LEU A 874 -19.22 -26.29 0.52
N LYS A 875 -20.26 -26.38 1.37
CA LYS A 875 -20.41 -27.43 2.40
C LYS A 875 -20.46 -28.86 1.84
N ASP A 876 -20.78 -29.03 0.56
CA ASP A 876 -20.95 -30.33 -0.10
C ASP A 876 -19.79 -30.69 -1.06
N HIS A 877 -18.58 -30.15 -0.83
CA HIS A 877 -17.41 -30.29 -1.73
C HIS A 877 -17.61 -29.72 -3.15
N ALA A 878 -18.71 -28.99 -3.38
CA ALA A 878 -18.90 -28.18 -4.57
C ALA A 878 -18.06 -26.90 -4.48
N TRP A 879 -17.71 -26.33 -5.63
CA TRP A 879 -16.97 -25.07 -5.73
C TRP A 879 -17.88 -23.99 -6.29
N GLN A 880 -17.67 -22.75 -5.85
CA GLN A 880 -18.41 -21.59 -6.33
C GLN A 880 -17.46 -20.48 -6.75
N PHE A 881 -17.74 -19.88 -7.91
CA PHE A 881 -17.05 -18.70 -8.39
C PHE A 881 -17.83 -17.43 -8.02
N ILE A 882 -17.15 -16.49 -7.38
CA ILE A 882 -17.73 -15.20 -7.00
C ILE A 882 -16.87 -14.04 -7.49
N GLU A 883 -17.53 -12.95 -7.92
CA GLU A 883 -16.90 -11.68 -8.30
C GLU A 883 -17.41 -10.55 -7.39
N LYS A 884 -16.62 -9.47 -7.25
CA LYS A 884 -17.12 -8.21 -6.66
C LYS A 884 -17.81 -7.40 -7.76
N ASP A 885 -19.05 -6.98 -7.51
CA ASP A 885 -19.73 -6.00 -8.34
C ASP A 885 -19.11 -4.59 -8.14
N PRO A 886 -19.48 -3.59 -8.96
CA PRO A 886 -18.98 -2.22 -8.83
C PRO A 886 -19.27 -1.55 -7.47
N HIS A 887 -20.18 -2.12 -6.68
CA HIS A 887 -20.53 -1.67 -5.33
C HIS A 887 -19.79 -2.46 -4.24
N GLY A 888 -18.85 -3.33 -4.62
CA GLY A 888 -18.04 -4.14 -3.72
C GLY A 888 -18.77 -5.34 -3.13
N LYS A 889 -19.98 -5.66 -3.61
CA LYS A 889 -20.77 -6.81 -3.17
C LYS A 889 -20.40 -8.03 -3.98
N PHE A 890 -20.27 -9.17 -3.32
CA PHE A 890 -19.95 -10.41 -4.01
C PHE A 890 -21.19 -11.03 -4.64
N VAL A 891 -21.07 -11.39 -5.92
CA VAL A 891 -22.14 -11.97 -6.73
C VAL A 891 -21.66 -13.31 -7.29
N ASN A 892 -22.56 -14.30 -7.31
CA ASN A 892 -22.28 -15.59 -7.92
C ASN A 892 -22.15 -15.43 -9.44
N MET A 893 -21.05 -15.92 -10.01
CA MET A 893 -20.77 -15.88 -11.44
C MET A 893 -21.41 -17.03 -12.24
N GLU A 894 -21.86 -18.10 -11.58
CA GLU A 894 -22.35 -19.32 -12.22
C GLU A 894 -23.62 -19.10 -13.07
N GLY A 895 -24.44 -18.11 -12.73
CA GLY A 895 -25.66 -17.77 -13.48
C GLY A 895 -25.45 -16.89 -14.72
N ASN A 896 -24.39 -16.05 -14.73
CA ASN A 896 -24.20 -15.01 -15.75
C ASN A 896 -23.07 -15.29 -16.76
N GLN A 897 -22.04 -16.06 -16.41
CA GLN A 897 -20.84 -16.25 -17.25
C GLN A 897 -20.51 -17.71 -17.66
N ARG A 898 -21.35 -18.70 -17.30
CA ARG A 898 -21.21 -20.12 -17.67
C ARG A 898 -19.76 -20.64 -17.55
N ILE A 899 -19.18 -20.57 -16.34
CA ILE A 899 -17.84 -21.13 -16.07
C ILE A 899 -17.93 -22.65 -16.13
N GLU A 900 -17.15 -23.27 -16.99
CA GLU A 900 -17.05 -24.72 -17.16
C GLU A 900 -15.75 -25.22 -16.51
N MET A 901 -15.86 -26.08 -15.49
CA MET A 901 -14.68 -26.73 -14.92
C MET A 901 -14.25 -27.91 -15.78
N ARG A 902 -12.95 -27.98 -16.10
CA ARG A 902 -12.35 -29.08 -16.87
C ARG A 902 -11.14 -29.65 -16.16
N HIS A 903 -10.91 -30.94 -16.40
CA HIS A 903 -9.74 -31.67 -15.94
C HIS A 903 -8.81 -31.97 -17.11
N LEU A 904 -7.51 -32.07 -16.82
CA LEU A 904 -6.52 -32.46 -17.81
C LEU A 904 -6.63 -33.95 -18.11
N SER A 905 -6.48 -34.32 -19.39
CA SER A 905 -6.33 -35.73 -19.76
C SER A 905 -5.00 -36.29 -19.25
N GLN A 906 -4.91 -37.62 -19.13
CA GLN A 906 -3.69 -38.29 -18.67
C GLN A 906 -2.47 -37.95 -19.54
N HIS A 907 -2.68 -37.71 -20.84
CA HIS A 907 -1.62 -37.31 -21.76
C HIS A 907 -0.94 -36.00 -21.34
N TYR A 908 -1.73 -34.96 -21.06
CA TYR A 908 -1.21 -33.67 -20.57
C TYR A 908 -0.62 -33.79 -19.17
N ALA A 909 -1.27 -34.56 -18.29
CA ALA A 909 -0.79 -34.78 -16.92
C ALA A 909 0.63 -35.36 -16.88
N ASN A 910 0.99 -36.25 -17.82
CA ASN A 910 2.32 -36.83 -17.93
C ASN A 910 3.41 -35.82 -18.38
N ARG A 911 3.02 -34.71 -19.00
CA ARG A 911 3.89 -33.61 -19.43
C ARG A 911 3.98 -32.47 -18.42
N LEU A 912 3.28 -32.56 -17.28
CA LEU A 912 3.39 -31.56 -16.22
C LEU A 912 4.68 -31.74 -15.43
N TRP A 913 5.34 -30.63 -15.17
CA TRP A 913 6.45 -30.60 -14.22
C TRP A 913 5.96 -30.72 -12.78
N LEU A 914 4.94 -29.95 -12.40
CA LEU A 914 4.34 -29.99 -11.08
C LEU A 914 2.84 -30.23 -11.20
N SER A 915 2.35 -31.31 -10.59
CA SER A 915 0.92 -31.54 -10.42
C SER A 915 0.48 -30.87 -9.12
N THR A 916 -0.46 -29.95 -9.22
CA THR A 916 -0.98 -29.19 -8.07
C THR A 916 -2.48 -29.42 -7.93
N ASP A 917 -2.92 -29.61 -6.68
CA ASP A 917 -4.33 -29.75 -6.32
C ASP A 917 -4.70 -28.62 -5.35
N TYR A 918 -5.64 -27.78 -5.77
CA TYR A 918 -6.10 -26.63 -5.00
C TYR A 918 -6.71 -27.02 -3.65
N THR A 919 -7.41 -28.15 -3.57
CA THR A 919 -8.01 -28.67 -2.33
C THR A 919 -6.91 -29.04 -1.34
N HIS A 920 -5.92 -29.79 -1.83
CA HIS A 920 -4.77 -30.19 -1.02
C HIS A 920 -3.96 -28.98 -0.54
N ALA A 921 -3.77 -27.98 -1.39
CA ALA A 921 -3.09 -26.74 -1.03
C ALA A 921 -3.82 -25.98 0.08
N ILE A 922 -5.15 -25.91 0.03
CA ILE A 922 -5.98 -25.31 1.09
C ILE A 922 -5.79 -26.06 2.41
N ASP A 923 -5.93 -27.38 2.39
CA ASP A 923 -5.84 -28.21 3.60
C ASP A 923 -4.45 -28.16 4.24
N LYS A 924 -3.40 -28.21 3.40
CA LYS A 924 -1.99 -28.07 3.81
C LYS A 924 -1.77 -26.72 4.50
N LEU A 925 -2.24 -25.63 3.91
CA LEU A 925 -2.06 -24.30 4.50
C LEU A 925 -2.91 -24.12 5.76
N ALA A 926 -4.16 -24.59 5.76
CA ALA A 926 -5.07 -24.55 6.91
C ALA A 926 -4.48 -25.28 8.13
N ALA A 927 -3.88 -26.45 7.91
CA ALA A 927 -3.17 -27.18 8.96
C ALA A 927 -1.95 -26.40 9.47
N LYS A 928 -1.16 -25.81 8.57
CA LYS A 928 0.04 -25.02 8.92
C LYS A 928 -0.31 -23.77 9.76
N THR A 929 -1.40 -23.08 9.42
CA THR A 929 -1.80 -21.82 10.08
C THR A 929 -2.80 -22.02 11.22
N SER A 930 -3.23 -23.25 11.49
CA SER A 930 -4.30 -23.55 12.46
C SER A 930 -5.58 -22.75 12.20
N THR A 931 -5.94 -22.57 10.92
CA THR A 931 -7.17 -21.89 10.46
C THR A 931 -8.06 -22.85 9.70
N THR A 932 -9.32 -22.49 9.44
CA THR A 932 -10.22 -23.36 8.66
C THR A 932 -9.87 -23.32 7.16
N ALA A 933 -10.15 -24.41 6.45
CA ALA A 933 -10.02 -24.48 4.99
C ALA A 933 -10.81 -23.36 4.28
N SER A 934 -12.03 -23.08 4.77
CA SER A 934 -12.87 -21.99 4.27
C SER A 934 -12.21 -20.62 4.45
N ASP A 935 -11.58 -20.36 5.61
CA ASP A 935 -10.87 -19.09 5.83
C ASP A 935 -9.66 -18.93 4.92
N ILE A 936 -8.92 -20.02 4.65
CA ILE A 936 -7.80 -20.01 3.70
C ILE A 936 -8.28 -19.71 2.29
N ALA A 937 -9.34 -20.37 1.83
CA ALA A 937 -9.93 -20.11 0.52
C ALA A 937 -10.42 -18.66 0.41
N LEU A 938 -11.06 -18.10 1.44
CA LEU A 938 -11.51 -16.69 1.44
C LEU A 938 -10.36 -15.69 1.30
N ARG A 939 -9.13 -16.06 1.69
CA ARG A 939 -7.95 -15.18 1.66
C ARG A 939 -7.11 -15.33 0.40
N TYR A 940 -6.96 -16.55 -0.12
CA TYR A 940 -5.96 -16.87 -1.14
C TYR A 940 -6.54 -17.48 -2.43
N SER A 941 -7.85 -17.34 -2.63
CA SER A 941 -8.56 -17.83 -3.84
C SER A 941 -8.62 -16.85 -5.00
N GLU A 942 -8.12 -15.61 -4.81
CA GLU A 942 -8.18 -14.57 -5.83
C GLU A 942 -7.43 -14.98 -7.12
N MET A 943 -8.05 -14.79 -8.28
CA MET A 943 -7.46 -14.95 -9.61
C MET A 943 -7.98 -13.90 -10.59
N ALA A 944 -7.18 -13.58 -11.61
CA ALA A 944 -7.59 -12.71 -12.70
C ALA A 944 -8.53 -13.41 -13.72
N LEU A 945 -9.52 -12.69 -14.24
CA LEU A 945 -10.38 -13.14 -15.34
C LEU A 945 -9.82 -12.71 -16.70
N PRO A 946 -9.95 -13.52 -17.76
CA PRO A 946 -9.56 -13.09 -19.11
C PRO A 946 -10.45 -11.96 -19.62
N SER A 947 -9.86 -10.99 -20.33
CA SER A 947 -10.57 -9.86 -20.92
C SER A 947 -11.58 -10.26 -22.01
N GLU A 948 -11.39 -11.42 -22.64
CA GLU A 948 -12.21 -11.94 -23.76
C GLU A 948 -13.33 -12.91 -23.31
N ALA A 949 -14.00 -12.61 -22.19
CA ALA A 949 -14.99 -13.51 -21.58
C ALA A 949 -16.35 -13.61 -22.31
N GLN A 950 -16.55 -12.96 -23.47
CA GLN A 950 -17.87 -12.83 -24.11
C GLN A 950 -18.56 -14.17 -24.46
N ASN A 951 -17.79 -15.26 -24.62
CA ASN A 951 -18.29 -16.58 -25.01
C ASN A 951 -18.27 -17.62 -23.86
N GLY A 952 -18.15 -17.16 -22.61
CA GLY A 952 -18.03 -18.00 -21.43
C GLY A 952 -16.58 -18.36 -21.08
N LEU A 953 -16.42 -18.94 -19.89
CA LEU A 953 -15.13 -19.18 -19.25
C LEU A 953 -14.90 -20.68 -19.00
N VAL A 954 -13.63 -21.09 -18.97
CA VAL A 954 -13.21 -22.45 -18.61
C VAL A 954 -12.19 -22.35 -17.49
N TYR A 955 -12.35 -23.16 -16.45
CA TYR A 955 -11.39 -23.25 -15.36
C TYR A 955 -10.76 -24.64 -15.32
N CYS A 956 -9.43 -24.68 -15.18
CA CYS A 956 -8.64 -25.87 -14.91
C CYS A 956 -7.67 -25.55 -13.77
N SER A 957 -7.52 -26.42 -12.77
CA SER A 957 -6.65 -26.16 -11.62
C SER A 957 -5.20 -25.84 -12.02
N THR A 958 -4.72 -26.48 -13.08
CA THR A 958 -3.34 -26.31 -13.59
C THR A 958 -3.20 -25.11 -14.53
N PHE A 959 -4.20 -24.84 -15.38
CA PHE A 959 -4.14 -23.76 -16.38
C PHE A 959 -4.80 -22.45 -15.91
N GLY A 960 -5.44 -22.46 -14.75
CA GLY A 960 -6.20 -21.32 -14.25
C GLY A 960 -7.48 -21.05 -15.05
N MET A 961 -7.90 -19.79 -15.07
CA MET A 961 -9.09 -19.32 -15.79
C MET A 961 -8.76 -18.95 -17.24
N MET A 962 -9.59 -19.40 -18.18
CA MET A 962 -9.41 -19.22 -19.62
C MET A 962 -10.71 -18.78 -20.31
N ALA A 963 -10.58 -18.12 -21.46
CA ALA A 963 -11.73 -17.90 -22.34
C ALA A 963 -12.09 -19.21 -23.06
N LYS A 964 -13.39 -19.51 -23.20
CA LYS A 964 -13.86 -20.77 -23.81
C LYS A 964 -13.38 -21.00 -25.25
N LYS A 965 -13.15 -19.92 -26.01
CA LYS A 965 -12.61 -19.97 -27.38
C LYS A 965 -11.16 -20.49 -27.41
N THR A 966 -10.38 -20.16 -26.39
CA THR A 966 -8.98 -20.58 -26.22
C THR A 966 -8.88 -22.04 -25.79
N ALA A 967 -9.80 -22.50 -24.94
CA ALA A 967 -9.76 -23.84 -24.35
C ALA A 967 -10.24 -24.97 -25.30
N ALA A 968 -10.22 -24.77 -26.62
CA ALA A 968 -10.79 -25.71 -27.59
C ALA A 968 -10.13 -27.11 -27.57
N SER A 969 -8.89 -27.21 -27.05
CA SER A 969 -8.04 -28.41 -27.12
C SER A 969 -7.93 -29.21 -25.81
N LEU A 970 -8.41 -28.66 -24.68
CA LEU A 970 -8.34 -29.27 -23.33
C LEU A 970 -9.44 -30.31 -23.05
N ILE A 971 -9.97 -30.99 -24.06
CA ILE A 971 -11.14 -31.87 -23.94
C ILE A 971 -10.72 -33.33 -24.10
N VAL A 972 -10.94 -34.16 -23.08
CA VAL A 972 -11.98 -35.22 -23.13
C VAL A 972 -12.60 -35.35 -21.74
N CYS A 973 -13.92 -35.53 -21.73
CA CYS A 973 -14.79 -35.83 -20.59
C CYS A 973 -14.24 -36.84 -19.58
#